data_AF-A0A1E5VBZ0-F1
#
_entry.id   AF-A0A1E5VBZ0-F1
#
_cell.length_a   1.000
_cell.length_b   1.000
_cell.length_c   1.000
_cell.angle_alpha   90.00
_cell.angle_beta   90.00
_cell.angle_gamma   90.00
#
_symmetry.space_group_name_H-M   'P 1'
#
loop_
_entity.id
_entity.type
_entity.pdbx_description
1 polymer ?
#
loop_
_entity_poly.entity_id
_entity_poly.type
_entity_poly.pdbx_seq_one_letter_code
_entity_poly.pdbx_strand_id
1 'polypeptide(L)'
;MSPASCLLSPHAPRRILPLLLPLRLASSSAAASAPTLAMPPRRGSTKPPPRKWKASDASFSSSSASASAYEVAEPVGKMTLAPEAPPRAGAAQLWVPRGYATSPVDGPASTSTSAAVTAEQSGAAAGKLSSLFKTAPHFEVDNSTFTEAQIRATFYPKFENEKSDQETRTRMIEMVSHGLANLEVTLKHSGSLFMYAGHHGGAYAKNSFGNVYTAVGVFVLGRLFREAWGKEAPKMQEEFNDFLERNRISISMELVTAVLGDHGQRPKDDYAVVTAVTELGRGKPKFYSTPEVIAFCRKWRLPTNHIWLFSTRKSASSFFAAYDALCEEGTATPVCKALDEIADISVPGSKDHVEVQGEILEGLVARIVTRESSAQMEEVLRNFPQPPVDGVDSDLGLSLREICAANRSDEKQQIKALLENVGASMCPDHSDWFGNSGLDAQSRNADKSVVTKFLQAHPTDYATKKLQEMIRLMKQRHFSAAFKCYWNYRKIDSLSNDNLYYKMVIHVHNDSVFRRYQQEMRKNQGLWPLYRGFFVDVNLFKATNKKAAELAKDGDALLKNINGALDSNSLAVDGLADEDSNLMVKLKFLTYKLRTFLIRNGLSTLFKDGPSAYRTYYLRQMKNWGTSPSKQKELSKMLDEWAVYIRRKYGNKPLSSSTYLSEAEPFLEQYAKRSPSNQALIGAAGNLVQTENFLAILDAERDEEGDLRAEHGAAPSSPTSTSVDVVPKTEGLIVFFPGIPGCAKSALCKEILNTPGGLGDNRPLHSLMGDLIKGRYWQKVADERKKKPARITLADKNAPNEEVWGQSRREFENELYERFGSLVKMPLLKPDRAPLPGTVKAVLDEGISLFRLHQSRHGRAEPSKGSYAKEWAQWEQRLRATLFGHAEHLNSIQVPFEFAVKEVLEQLKAIAKGDFKMPDTGKRKFGNIIFVAVRLTPADIVGLLRKVSEKDTAVSTFLNETKLEDSLTKAHVTLAHKRGHGVAAVASYGVYQHQEVPVSFTALYYTDKMAALEAQLGAVNGEQINSRNEWPHATLWTAPGVTPKEANSLPQLASEGKATRVPIEPPITISGVLDFY
;
A
#
# COMPACT_ATOMS: atom_id res chain seq x y z
N MET A 1 6.65 -29.76 -37.71
CA MET A 1 7.28 -29.69 -39.04
C MET A 1 6.69 -28.49 -39.77
N SER A 2 7.54 -27.71 -40.44
CA SER A 2 7.17 -26.54 -41.28
C SER A 2 6.93 -27.00 -42.74
N PRO A 3 6.66 -26.14 -43.77
CA PRO A 3 6.59 -24.66 -43.76
C PRO A 3 5.48 -24.00 -44.64
N ALA A 4 5.46 -22.65 -44.64
CA ALA A 4 5.18 -21.74 -45.78
C ALA A 4 3.77 -21.72 -46.45
N SER A 5 3.34 -20.67 -47.18
CA SER A 5 3.64 -19.21 -47.19
C SER A 5 2.58 -18.46 -48.04
N CYS A 6 2.50 -17.13 -47.88
CA CYS A 6 1.95 -16.03 -48.73
C CYS A 6 1.24 -16.37 -50.08
N LEU A 7 0.20 -15.64 -50.54
CA LEU A 7 0.31 -14.27 -51.13
C LEU A 7 -1.05 -13.62 -51.52
N LEU A 8 -1.09 -12.28 -51.41
CA LEU A 8 -1.70 -11.27 -52.33
C LEU A 8 -3.23 -11.06 -52.56
N SER A 9 -3.50 -9.78 -52.90
CA SER A 9 -4.69 -9.07 -53.42
C SER A 9 -4.90 -9.36 -54.95
N PRO A 10 -5.85 -8.78 -55.76
CA PRO A 10 -6.64 -7.55 -55.55
C PRO A 10 -8.07 -7.41 -56.22
N HIS A 11 -8.65 -6.21 -56.06
CA HIS A 11 -9.61 -5.49 -56.93
C HIS A 11 -11.08 -5.97 -57.12
N ALA A 12 -11.95 -4.99 -57.41
CA ALA A 12 -13.40 -5.11 -57.62
C ALA A 12 -13.89 -4.17 -58.75
N PRO A 13 -15.09 -4.41 -59.34
CA PRO A 13 -15.76 -3.38 -60.16
C PRO A 13 -17.29 -3.21 -59.95
N ARG A 14 -17.74 -1.94 -59.96
CA ARG A 14 -18.92 -1.26 -60.63
C ARG A 14 -20.22 -2.07 -60.96
N ARG A 15 -21.42 -1.47 -61.07
CA ARG A 15 -21.81 -0.30 -61.92
C ARG A 15 -23.29 0.16 -61.68
N ILE A 16 -23.69 1.27 -62.35
CA ILE A 16 -25.07 1.76 -62.70
C ILE A 16 -25.72 2.78 -61.74
N LEU A 17 -26.35 3.82 -62.33
CA LEU A 17 -27.21 4.90 -61.78
C LEU A 17 -27.90 5.64 -62.96
N PRO A 18 -29.19 6.01 -62.89
CA PRO A 18 -29.70 7.22 -63.59
C PRO A 18 -30.71 8.04 -62.73
N LEU A 19 -30.55 9.36 -62.49
CA LEU A 19 -30.64 10.55 -63.37
C LEU A 19 -32.06 11.17 -63.46
N LEU A 20 -32.16 12.48 -63.15
CA LEU A 20 -32.44 13.50 -64.19
C LEU A 20 -32.08 14.94 -63.74
N LEU A 21 -32.18 15.88 -64.70
CA LEU A 21 -31.68 17.27 -64.69
C LEU A 21 -32.89 18.26 -64.84
N PRO A 22 -32.80 19.60 -65.11
CA PRO A 22 -31.83 20.30 -65.99
C PRO A 22 -31.35 21.74 -65.64
N LEU A 23 -30.18 22.10 -66.22
CA LEU A 23 -29.80 23.32 -66.97
C LEU A 23 -30.28 24.75 -66.55
N ARG A 24 -29.56 25.86 -66.85
CA ARG A 24 -28.14 26.21 -67.14
C ARG A 24 -28.09 27.71 -67.49
N LEU A 25 -27.03 28.45 -67.12
CA LEU A 25 -26.29 29.44 -67.97
C LEU A 25 -25.21 30.18 -67.14
N ALA A 26 -24.41 31.03 -67.79
CA ALA A 26 -23.20 31.65 -67.22
C ALA A 26 -22.89 33.03 -67.84
N SER A 27 -22.01 33.83 -67.23
CA SER A 27 -20.74 34.34 -67.83
C SER A 27 -20.16 35.65 -67.22
N SER A 28 -18.83 35.80 -67.37
CA SER A 28 -18.06 37.05 -67.59
C SER A 28 -17.52 37.95 -66.45
N SER A 29 -16.34 38.53 -66.75
CA SER A 29 -15.68 39.79 -66.30
C SER A 29 -15.26 40.07 -64.84
N ALA A 30 -13.94 39.94 -64.58
CA ALA A 30 -12.92 41.01 -64.44
C ALA A 30 -13.02 42.19 -63.42
N ALA A 31 -11.81 42.74 -63.09
CA ALA A 31 -11.45 43.90 -62.26
C ALA A 31 -11.72 43.77 -60.73
N ALA A 32 -10.81 44.06 -59.77
CA ALA A 32 -9.52 44.76 -59.63
C ALA A 32 -9.57 46.25 -59.23
N SER A 33 -9.08 46.55 -58.02
CA SER A 33 -8.51 47.86 -57.63
C SER A 33 -7.69 47.74 -56.32
N ALA A 34 -6.56 48.43 -56.29
CA ALA A 34 -5.78 48.78 -55.10
C ALA A 34 -5.44 50.29 -55.22
N PRO A 35 -4.96 50.97 -54.15
CA PRO A 35 -3.52 50.95 -53.93
C PRO A 35 -3.06 51.02 -52.45
N THR A 36 -1.76 50.79 -52.26
CA THR A 36 -0.99 50.92 -51.01
C THR A 36 -0.54 52.35 -50.70
N LEU A 37 -0.52 52.72 -49.42
CA LEU A 37 0.39 53.69 -48.76
C LEU A 37 0.47 53.28 -47.26
N ALA A 38 1.60 53.19 -46.55
CA ALA A 38 3.02 53.19 -46.94
C ALA A 38 3.87 52.42 -45.87
N MET A 39 5.14 52.15 -46.16
CA MET A 39 6.19 51.70 -45.21
C MET A 39 7.33 52.75 -45.17
N PRO A 40 8.43 52.68 -44.36
CA PRO A 40 8.94 51.65 -43.43
C PRO A 40 9.39 52.29 -42.05
N PRO A 41 10.48 51.93 -41.31
CA PRO A 41 11.31 50.71 -41.21
C PRO A 41 11.71 50.20 -39.77
N ARG A 42 12.06 48.90 -39.69
CA ARG A 42 13.19 48.28 -38.93
C ARG A 42 13.30 48.22 -37.38
N ARG A 43 13.66 46.98 -36.96
CA ARG A 43 14.61 46.53 -35.89
C ARG A 43 14.17 46.57 -34.41
N GLY A 44 14.27 45.41 -33.74
CA GLY A 44 14.17 45.34 -32.27
C GLY A 44 14.09 43.95 -31.59
N SER A 45 14.52 42.83 -32.21
CA SER A 45 14.32 41.48 -31.63
C SER A 45 15.59 40.60 -31.59
N THR A 46 16.32 40.67 -30.48
CA THR A 46 17.38 39.71 -30.13
C THR A 46 16.83 38.52 -29.34
N LYS A 47 16.93 37.31 -29.90
CA LYS A 47 16.67 36.07 -29.15
C LYS A 47 17.81 35.82 -28.15
N PRO A 48 17.54 35.42 -26.90
CA PRO A 48 18.54 34.72 -26.09
C PRO A 48 18.77 33.30 -26.68
N PRO A 49 20.01 32.81 -26.77
CA PRO A 49 20.31 31.47 -27.26
C PRO A 49 20.03 30.38 -26.19
N PRO A 50 19.82 29.12 -26.60
CA PRO A 50 19.56 28.03 -25.66
C PRO A 50 20.79 27.72 -24.78
N ARG A 51 20.56 27.48 -23.48
CA ARG A 51 21.59 27.07 -22.52
C ARG A 51 22.06 25.64 -22.80
N LYS A 52 23.09 25.48 -23.63
CA LYS A 52 23.97 24.31 -23.56
C LYS A 52 24.76 24.36 -22.26
N TRP A 53 24.90 23.21 -21.59
CA TRP A 53 25.84 23.07 -20.48
C TRP A 53 27.27 23.29 -20.99
N LYS A 54 28.04 24.09 -20.25
CA LYS A 54 29.49 24.26 -20.43
C LYS A 54 30.14 24.18 -19.05
N ALA A 55 31.23 23.42 -18.94
CA ALA A 55 32.14 23.54 -17.80
C ALA A 55 32.84 24.91 -17.83
N SER A 56 33.28 25.38 -16.66
CA SER A 56 33.99 26.65 -16.51
C SER A 56 35.17 26.50 -15.55
N ASP A 57 36.38 26.38 -16.11
CA ASP A 57 37.64 26.47 -15.38
C ASP A 57 38.22 27.89 -15.45
N ALA A 58 38.51 28.46 -14.29
CA ALA A 58 39.41 29.59 -14.00
C ALA A 58 39.43 29.72 -12.47
N SER A 59 40.54 29.98 -11.76
CA SER A 59 41.90 30.44 -12.09
C SER A 59 42.82 30.08 -10.87
N PHE A 60 44.15 30.23 -10.82
CA PHE A 60 45.05 31.28 -11.33
C PHE A 60 46.49 30.78 -11.51
N SER A 61 47.24 31.44 -12.41
CA SER A 61 48.72 31.56 -12.48
C SER A 61 49.64 30.46 -11.91
N SER A 62 50.34 29.75 -12.80
CA SER A 62 51.61 29.07 -12.52
C SER A 62 52.77 29.73 -13.27
N SER A 63 53.93 29.89 -12.61
CA SER A 63 55.10 30.55 -13.19
C SER A 63 56.19 29.55 -13.62
N SER A 64 56.47 29.53 -14.93
CA SER A 64 57.76 29.24 -15.59
C SER A 64 58.53 27.93 -15.31
N ALA A 65 58.78 27.19 -16.42
CA ALA A 65 59.89 26.23 -16.66
C ALA A 65 59.83 24.86 -15.93
N SER A 66 60.36 23.76 -16.49
CA SER A 66 61.17 23.57 -17.72
C SER A 66 60.80 22.27 -18.51
N ALA A 67 61.29 22.19 -19.76
CA ALA A 67 61.16 21.07 -20.71
C ALA A 67 61.86 19.74 -20.24
N SER A 68 61.74 18.57 -20.91
CA SER A 68 61.29 18.26 -22.29
C SER A 68 60.83 16.80 -22.51
N ALA A 69 60.27 16.57 -23.71
CA ALA A 69 59.98 15.32 -24.47
C ALA A 69 61.02 14.15 -24.35
N TYR A 70 60.77 12.91 -24.80
CA TYR A 70 60.13 12.48 -26.07
C TYR A 70 59.40 11.11 -26.05
N GLU A 71 58.41 10.97 -26.94
CA GLU A 71 57.92 9.71 -27.52
C GLU A 71 58.49 9.51 -28.95
N VAL A 72 58.69 8.25 -29.38
CA VAL A 72 58.51 7.75 -30.77
C VAL A 72 58.06 6.27 -30.69
N ALA A 73 57.32 5.76 -31.67
CA ALA A 73 56.55 4.49 -31.58
C ALA A 73 56.98 3.36 -32.56
N GLU A 74 56.61 2.12 -32.20
CA GLU A 74 56.31 0.96 -33.10
C GLU A 74 57.43 0.42 -34.05
N PRO A 75 57.24 -0.65 -34.88
CA PRO A 75 56.11 -1.62 -34.99
C PRO A 75 56.47 -3.14 -35.05
N VAL A 76 55.44 -3.99 -34.85
CA VAL A 76 55.10 -5.27 -35.55
C VAL A 76 56.07 -6.48 -35.61
N GLY A 77 55.53 -7.67 -35.28
CA GLY A 77 55.95 -9.01 -35.74
C GLY A 77 54.85 -10.07 -35.54
N LYS A 78 54.66 -11.04 -36.46
CA LYS A 78 53.53 -12.02 -36.43
C LYS A 78 53.95 -13.47 -36.78
N MET A 79 53.16 -14.44 -36.25
CA MET A 79 53.02 -15.85 -36.68
C MET A 79 54.25 -16.77 -36.37
N THR A 80 54.10 -18.10 -36.20
CA THR A 80 53.20 -19.08 -36.88
C THR A 80 52.67 -20.22 -35.96
N LEU A 81 51.95 -21.19 -36.53
CA LEU A 81 50.91 -22.10 -35.97
C LEU A 81 51.36 -23.39 -35.24
N ALA A 82 50.37 -24.10 -34.65
CA ALA A 82 50.43 -25.36 -33.89
C ALA A 82 50.51 -26.65 -34.76
N PRO A 83 50.43 -27.87 -34.15
CA PRO A 83 49.19 -28.67 -34.26
C PRO A 83 48.76 -29.47 -32.98
N GLU A 84 47.84 -30.44 -33.10
CA GLU A 84 46.90 -30.89 -32.05
C GLU A 84 47.02 -32.36 -31.55
N ALA A 85 46.68 -32.60 -30.26
CA ALA A 85 45.74 -33.61 -29.67
C ALA A 85 45.88 -35.16 -29.92
N PRO A 86 45.11 -36.06 -29.24
CA PRO A 86 44.57 -36.16 -27.85
C PRO A 86 45.02 -37.52 -27.19
N PRO A 87 44.22 -38.51 -26.67
CA PRO A 87 42.97 -38.56 -25.84
C PRO A 87 42.92 -39.56 -24.61
N ARG A 88 41.91 -39.36 -23.73
CA ARG A 88 41.08 -40.35 -22.95
C ARG A 88 41.55 -41.10 -21.66
N ALA A 89 40.63 -41.03 -20.66
CA ALA A 89 40.27 -41.98 -19.57
C ALA A 89 41.26 -42.26 -18.40
N GLY A 90 40.82 -42.61 -17.17
CA GLY A 90 39.47 -42.53 -16.58
C GLY A 90 39.11 -43.57 -15.48
N ALA A 91 39.33 -43.28 -14.19
CA ALA A 91 38.87 -44.01 -12.98
C ALA A 91 39.22 -43.20 -11.71
N ALA A 92 38.68 -43.38 -10.49
CA ALA A 92 37.39 -43.90 -9.98
C ALA A 92 37.23 -43.43 -8.49
N GLN A 93 36.03 -43.48 -7.92
CA GLN A 93 35.77 -43.08 -6.51
C GLN A 93 35.98 -44.24 -5.51
N LEU A 94 36.46 -43.95 -4.28
CA LEU A 94 35.85 -44.52 -3.05
C LEU A 94 36.23 -43.77 -1.74
N TRP A 95 35.62 -44.23 -0.64
CA TRP A 95 35.28 -43.58 0.63
C TRP A 95 36.37 -43.44 1.73
N VAL A 96 36.07 -42.55 2.69
CA VAL A 96 36.58 -42.40 4.08
C VAL A 96 35.99 -43.49 5.02
N PRO A 97 36.37 -43.72 6.32
CA PRO A 97 36.51 -42.69 7.38
C PRO A 97 37.41 -42.92 8.65
N ARG A 98 37.65 -41.80 9.37
CA ARG A 98 37.78 -41.61 10.85
C ARG A 98 38.88 -42.33 11.68
N GLY A 99 39.57 -41.53 12.50
CA GLY A 99 40.15 -41.90 13.79
C GLY A 99 40.38 -40.65 14.66
N TYR A 100 39.88 -40.64 15.91
CA TYR A 100 40.11 -39.57 16.91
C TYR A 100 41.05 -40.11 18.00
N ALA A 101 42.08 -39.36 18.39
CA ALA A 101 42.86 -39.59 19.60
C ALA A 101 43.48 -38.27 20.12
N THR A 102 43.76 -38.22 21.42
CA THR A 102 44.14 -37.01 22.18
C THR A 102 45.65 -36.73 22.23
N SER A 103 45.96 -35.48 22.63
CA SER A 103 47.25 -34.88 23.06
C SER A 103 48.06 -35.71 24.10
N PRO A 104 49.26 -35.29 24.61
CA PRO A 104 49.95 -33.98 24.51
C PRO A 104 51.51 -34.01 24.39
N VAL A 105 52.17 -32.88 24.71
CA VAL A 105 53.55 -32.69 25.26
C VAL A 105 54.68 -32.18 24.32
N ASP A 106 55.27 -31.05 24.74
CA ASP A 106 56.60 -30.42 24.55
C ASP A 106 57.26 -30.12 23.18
N GLY A 107 58.14 -29.10 23.21
CA GLY A 107 58.98 -28.61 22.09
C GLY A 107 60.47 -29.01 22.21
N PRO A 108 61.47 -28.16 21.85
CA PRO A 108 61.48 -26.69 21.95
C PRO A 108 61.94 -25.94 20.67
N ALA A 109 62.48 -24.73 20.87
CA ALA A 109 62.92 -23.70 19.91
C ALA A 109 64.06 -24.13 18.94
N SER A 110 64.52 -23.34 17.95
CA SER A 110 64.54 -21.87 17.89
C SER A 110 64.76 -21.22 16.50
N THR A 111 64.12 -20.05 16.28
CA THR A 111 64.56 -18.87 15.48
C THR A 111 64.82 -19.02 13.97
N SER A 112 64.67 -17.98 13.13
CA SER A 112 64.61 -16.52 13.39
C SER A 112 63.62 -15.72 12.50
N THR A 113 63.14 -14.62 13.08
CA THR A 113 62.61 -13.35 12.51
C THR A 113 62.82 -13.06 11.01
N SER A 114 61.88 -12.39 10.31
CA SER A 114 61.48 -11.01 10.66
C SER A 114 60.03 -10.60 10.32
N ALA A 115 59.19 -10.41 11.34
CA ALA A 115 57.91 -9.69 11.27
C ALA A 115 57.47 -9.20 12.67
N ALA A 116 57.90 -8.00 13.09
CA ALA A 116 57.66 -7.52 14.47
C ALA A 116 57.29 -6.01 14.61
N VAL A 117 57.45 -5.19 13.57
CA VAL A 117 57.40 -3.72 13.69
C VAL A 117 55.97 -3.14 13.54
N THR A 118 54.99 -3.94 13.11
CA THR A 118 53.60 -3.51 12.87
C THR A 118 52.60 -3.91 13.96
N ALA A 119 53.01 -4.70 14.96
CA ALA A 119 52.11 -5.26 15.97
C ALA A 119 51.78 -4.28 17.12
N GLU A 120 52.71 -3.41 17.52
CA GLU A 120 52.51 -2.57 18.72
C GLU A 120 51.59 -1.35 18.48
N GLN A 121 51.53 -0.83 17.24
CA GLN A 121 50.73 0.36 16.92
C GLN A 121 49.21 0.09 16.98
N SER A 122 48.76 -1.12 16.62
CA SER A 122 47.33 -1.48 16.65
C SER A 122 46.79 -1.59 18.09
N GLY A 123 47.59 -2.15 19.01
CA GLY A 123 47.25 -2.24 20.43
C GLY A 123 47.07 -0.86 21.09
N ALA A 124 47.97 0.08 20.79
CA ALA A 124 47.87 1.46 21.28
C ALA A 124 46.61 2.20 20.76
N ALA A 125 46.28 2.02 19.47
CA ALA A 125 45.07 2.59 18.87
C ALA A 125 43.79 2.00 19.50
N ALA A 126 43.71 0.66 19.64
CA ALA A 126 42.59 0.00 20.30
C ALA A 126 42.41 0.45 21.76
N GLY A 127 43.52 0.60 22.50
CA GLY A 127 43.52 1.15 23.87
C GLY A 127 42.91 2.55 23.94
N LYS A 128 43.37 3.47 23.07
CA LYS A 128 42.86 4.85 22.96
C LYS A 128 41.38 4.92 22.56
N LEU A 129 40.91 4.03 21.69
CA LEU A 129 39.50 3.95 21.32
C LEU A 129 38.65 3.39 22.48
N SER A 130 39.16 2.41 23.21
CA SER A 130 38.48 1.87 24.39
C SER A 130 38.31 2.90 25.51
N SER A 131 39.23 3.87 25.65
CA SER A 131 39.09 4.98 26.60
C SER A 131 38.15 6.06 26.08
N LEU A 132 38.22 6.44 24.80
CA LEU A 132 37.28 7.38 24.17
C LEU A 132 35.81 6.91 24.27
N PHE A 133 35.54 5.62 24.05
CA PHE A 133 34.18 5.08 24.21
C PHE A 133 33.72 5.02 25.68
N LYS A 134 34.65 5.01 26.65
CA LYS A 134 34.36 5.14 28.09
C LYS A 134 34.19 6.60 28.55
N THR A 135 34.88 7.57 27.92
CA THR A 135 34.76 9.00 28.28
C THR A 135 33.58 9.69 27.59
N ALA A 136 33.19 9.28 26.38
CA ALA A 136 32.12 9.94 25.63
C ALA A 136 30.72 10.06 26.33
N PRO A 137 30.28 9.12 27.20
CA PRO A 137 29.11 9.34 28.05
C PRO A 137 29.20 10.63 28.89
N HIS A 138 30.42 11.00 29.32
CA HIS A 138 30.73 12.22 30.08
C HIS A 138 30.90 13.49 29.21
N PHE A 139 30.66 13.43 27.89
CA PHE A 139 30.63 14.64 27.05
C PHE A 139 29.49 15.57 27.48
N GLU A 140 29.80 16.66 28.19
CA GLU A 140 28.81 17.65 28.61
C GLU A 140 28.53 18.68 27.50
N VAL A 141 27.26 19.02 27.32
CA VAL A 141 26.80 20.02 26.34
C VAL A 141 26.73 21.39 27.00
N ASP A 142 27.40 22.36 26.40
CA ASP A 142 27.51 23.75 26.84
C ASP A 142 27.24 24.72 25.67
N ASN A 143 27.33 26.03 25.94
CA ASN A 143 27.12 27.09 24.94
C ASN A 143 28.20 27.12 23.82
N SER A 144 29.27 26.32 23.92
CA SER A 144 30.29 26.13 22.86
C SER A 144 30.06 24.87 22.03
N THR A 145 29.02 24.09 22.36
CA THR A 145 28.74 22.78 21.77
C THR A 145 27.80 22.89 20.58
N PHE A 146 28.28 22.47 19.41
CA PHE A 146 27.56 22.48 18.13
C PHE A 146 27.29 21.06 17.62
N THR A 147 26.34 20.94 16.69
CA THR A 147 26.04 19.70 15.99
C THR A 147 25.74 19.93 14.52
N GLU A 148 26.21 19.02 13.66
CA GLU A 148 25.84 18.91 12.24
C GLU A 148 25.19 17.53 12.03
N ALA A 149 24.08 17.47 11.30
CA ALA A 149 23.38 16.23 11.01
C ALA A 149 23.09 16.09 9.51
N GLN A 150 23.67 15.07 8.88
CA GLN A 150 23.51 14.76 7.46
C GLN A 150 22.63 13.54 7.27
N ILE A 151 21.52 13.67 6.55
CA ILE A 151 20.73 12.53 6.08
C ILE A 151 21.59 11.71 5.09
N ARG A 152 21.68 10.40 5.31
CA ARG A 152 22.45 9.45 4.47
C ARG A 152 21.54 8.55 3.63
N ALA A 153 20.35 8.21 4.13
CA ALA A 153 19.30 7.55 3.37
C ALA A 153 17.93 7.94 3.91
N THR A 154 16.96 8.01 3.00
CA THR A 154 15.53 8.14 3.29
C THR A 154 14.70 7.67 2.09
N PHE A 155 13.55 7.07 2.35
CA PHE A 155 12.56 6.70 1.35
C PHE A 155 11.38 7.68 1.36
N TYR A 156 10.41 7.51 0.45
CA TYR A 156 9.21 8.34 0.37
C TYR A 156 8.46 8.48 1.72
N PRO A 157 7.68 9.57 1.91
CA PRO A 157 6.71 9.68 2.98
C PRO A 157 5.76 8.48 3.02
N LYS A 158 5.19 8.20 4.20
CA LYS A 158 4.29 7.05 4.38
C LYS A 158 2.96 7.25 3.62
N PHE A 159 2.87 6.57 2.47
CA PHE A 159 1.69 6.47 1.62
C PHE A 159 0.74 5.34 2.04
N GLU A 160 -0.53 5.46 1.67
CA GLU A 160 -1.61 4.66 2.24
C GLU A 160 -1.94 3.37 1.49
N ASN A 161 -2.58 2.43 2.22
CA ASN A 161 -3.27 1.33 1.57
C ASN A 161 -4.72 1.77 1.34
N GLU A 162 -5.22 1.45 0.15
CA GLU A 162 -6.56 1.62 -0.46
C GLU A 162 -7.83 1.58 0.43
N LYS A 163 -7.75 1.16 1.70
CA LYS A 163 -8.88 0.82 2.58
C LYS A 163 -9.80 1.99 3.00
N SER A 164 -9.64 3.16 2.41
CA SER A 164 -10.46 4.37 2.63
C SER A 164 -10.63 5.24 1.36
N ASP A 165 -10.21 4.75 0.20
CA ASP A 165 -9.68 5.64 -0.85
C ASP A 165 -10.58 5.82 -2.08
N GLN A 166 -11.90 5.65 -2.00
CA GLN A 166 -12.78 6.14 -3.08
C GLN A 166 -12.67 7.68 -3.22
N GLU A 167 -12.52 8.39 -2.10
CA GLU A 167 -12.24 9.84 -2.10
C GLU A 167 -10.89 10.16 -2.77
N THR A 168 -9.83 9.41 -2.46
CA THR A 168 -8.50 9.60 -3.09
C THR A 168 -8.48 9.21 -4.56
N ARG A 169 -9.15 8.11 -4.96
CA ARG A 169 -9.33 7.70 -6.36
C ARG A 169 -10.06 8.80 -7.14
N THR A 170 -11.16 9.32 -6.60
CA THR A 170 -11.90 10.45 -7.17
C THR A 170 -11.02 11.69 -7.28
N ARG A 171 -10.31 12.10 -6.21
CA ARG A 171 -9.37 13.24 -6.24
C ARG A 171 -8.29 13.05 -7.32
N MET A 172 -7.70 11.86 -7.44
CA MET A 172 -6.72 11.54 -8.48
C MET A 172 -7.32 11.68 -9.89
N ILE A 173 -8.50 11.11 -10.14
CA ILE A 173 -9.22 11.24 -11.41
C ILE A 173 -9.59 12.70 -11.69
N GLU A 174 -10.01 13.46 -10.68
CA GLU A 174 -10.40 14.86 -10.77
C GLU A 174 -9.21 15.75 -11.14
N MET A 175 -8.05 15.59 -10.48
CA MET A 175 -6.83 16.34 -10.79
C MET A 175 -6.37 16.11 -12.23
N VAL A 176 -6.41 14.86 -12.71
CA VAL A 176 -6.12 14.54 -14.12
C VAL A 176 -7.20 15.11 -15.05
N SER A 177 -8.48 15.06 -14.66
CA SER A 177 -9.58 15.57 -15.49
C SER A 177 -9.56 17.09 -15.71
N HIS A 178 -9.04 17.84 -14.74
CA HIS A 178 -8.83 19.29 -14.85
C HIS A 178 -7.48 19.65 -15.50
N GLY A 179 -6.69 18.66 -15.92
CA GLY A 179 -5.38 18.86 -16.54
C GLY A 179 -4.33 19.46 -15.60
N LEU A 180 -4.51 19.30 -14.28
CA LEU A 180 -3.60 19.83 -13.24
C LEU A 180 -2.37 18.92 -13.06
N ALA A 181 -2.51 17.62 -13.35
CA ALA A 181 -1.51 16.61 -13.11
C ALA A 181 -1.72 15.37 -14.00
N ASN A 182 -0.77 14.44 -14.01
CA ASN A 182 -0.95 13.09 -14.54
C ASN A 182 -1.01 12.07 -13.39
N LEU A 183 -1.65 10.92 -13.63
CA LEU A 183 -1.59 9.75 -12.76
C LEU A 183 -0.57 8.77 -13.33
N GLU A 184 0.43 8.40 -12.53
CA GLU A 184 1.41 7.37 -12.85
C GLU A 184 1.11 6.09 -12.05
N VAL A 185 1.40 4.94 -12.65
CA VAL A 185 1.31 3.63 -12.02
C VAL A 185 2.59 2.84 -12.28
N THR A 186 3.05 2.09 -11.27
CA THR A 186 4.20 1.19 -11.38
C THR A 186 3.90 -0.17 -10.75
N LEU A 187 4.58 -1.24 -11.19
CA LEU A 187 4.47 -2.54 -10.52
C LEU A 187 4.98 -2.44 -9.08
N LYS A 188 4.25 -3.04 -8.12
CA LYS A 188 4.83 -3.35 -6.83
C LYS A 188 5.41 -4.76 -6.83
N HIS A 189 6.73 -4.82 -6.94
CA HIS A 189 7.54 -6.02 -6.72
C HIS A 189 7.44 -6.50 -5.25
N SER A 190 7.80 -7.75 -4.96
CA SER A 190 7.60 -8.40 -3.65
C SER A 190 8.94 -8.68 -2.95
N GLY A 191 9.59 -7.65 -2.39
CA GLY A 191 10.91 -7.78 -1.77
C GLY A 191 11.10 -7.02 -0.46
N SER A 192 12.35 -6.68 -0.18
CA SER A 192 12.77 -5.86 0.96
C SER A 192 13.29 -4.49 0.47
N LEU A 193 12.93 -3.40 1.17
CA LEU A 193 13.49 -2.08 0.87
C LEU A 193 14.98 -2.04 1.20
N PHE A 194 15.80 -1.83 0.18
CA PHE A 194 17.24 -1.61 0.27
C PHE A 194 17.58 -0.21 -0.28
N MET A 195 18.43 0.52 0.43
CA MET A 195 18.86 1.88 0.06
C MET A 195 20.38 1.98 0.11
N TYR A 196 20.94 2.70 -0.85
CA TYR A 196 22.38 2.82 -1.03
C TYR A 196 22.74 4.27 -1.39
N ALA A 197 23.84 4.79 -0.85
CA ALA A 197 24.21 6.21 -0.98
C ALA A 197 25.69 6.42 -1.40
N GLY A 198 26.32 5.38 -1.94
CA GLY A 198 27.77 5.29 -2.14
C GLY A 198 28.46 4.44 -1.07
N HIS A 199 29.73 4.12 -1.27
CA HIS A 199 30.45 3.17 -0.43
C HIS A 199 30.81 3.76 0.94
N HIS A 200 31.25 5.01 1.06
CA HIS A 200 31.23 5.77 2.32
C HIS A 200 29.81 6.24 2.65
N GLY A 201 28.99 6.50 1.61
CA GLY A 201 27.55 6.77 1.67
C GLY A 201 26.83 5.99 2.75
N GLY A 202 26.87 4.67 2.61
CA GLY A 202 26.28 3.67 3.50
C GLY A 202 25.25 2.80 2.78
N ALA A 203 25.07 1.59 3.30
CA ALA A 203 24.10 0.61 2.82
C ALA A 203 23.06 0.34 3.92
N TYR A 204 21.78 0.46 3.59
CA TYR A 204 20.68 0.56 4.56
C TYR A 204 19.51 -0.33 4.17
N ALA A 205 18.96 -1.06 5.13
CA ALA A 205 17.66 -1.71 5.02
C ALA A 205 16.58 -0.79 5.61
N LYS A 206 15.30 -1.19 5.52
CA LYS A 206 14.14 -0.40 5.99
C LYS A 206 14.31 0.29 7.35
N ASN A 207 14.86 -0.38 8.37
CA ASN A 207 15.00 0.15 9.75
C ASN A 207 16.36 -0.20 10.39
N SER A 208 17.32 -0.72 9.64
CA SER A 208 18.58 -1.27 10.14
C SER A 208 19.70 -1.15 9.10
N PHE A 209 20.96 -1.27 9.54
CA PHE A 209 22.15 -1.31 8.68
C PHE A 209 23.18 -2.29 9.25
N GLY A 210 24.19 -2.66 8.44
CA GLY A 210 25.30 -3.46 8.94
C GLY A 210 24.94 -4.90 9.29
N ASN A 211 24.01 -5.49 8.53
CA ASN A 211 23.48 -6.84 8.73
C ASN A 211 23.37 -7.59 7.39
N VAL A 212 22.86 -8.83 7.41
CA VAL A 212 22.73 -9.65 6.19
C VAL A 212 21.82 -9.02 5.12
N TYR A 213 20.74 -8.32 5.50
CA TYR A 213 19.89 -7.59 4.55
C TYR A 213 20.70 -6.55 3.73
N THR A 214 21.60 -5.79 4.38
CA THR A 214 22.43 -4.81 3.67
C THR A 214 23.61 -5.44 2.94
N ALA A 215 24.15 -6.57 3.41
CA ALA A 215 25.19 -7.31 2.70
C ALA A 215 24.66 -7.90 1.39
N VAL A 216 23.49 -8.55 1.43
CA VAL A 216 22.80 -9.09 0.24
C VAL A 216 22.43 -7.96 -0.73
N GLY A 217 21.97 -6.80 -0.24
CA GLY A 217 21.69 -5.65 -1.09
C GLY A 217 22.92 -5.11 -1.83
N VAL A 218 24.06 -4.96 -1.14
CA VAL A 218 25.33 -4.54 -1.77
C VAL A 218 25.83 -5.59 -2.77
N PHE A 219 25.70 -6.88 -2.45
CA PHE A 219 26.05 -7.96 -3.38
C PHE A 219 25.21 -7.94 -4.66
N VAL A 220 23.88 -7.88 -4.54
CA VAL A 220 22.99 -7.87 -5.71
C VAL A 220 23.21 -6.62 -6.56
N LEU A 221 23.42 -5.44 -5.94
CA LEU A 221 23.75 -4.22 -6.69
C LEU A 221 25.10 -4.35 -7.43
N GLY A 222 26.13 -4.88 -6.77
CA GLY A 222 27.43 -5.13 -7.41
C GLY A 222 27.35 -6.17 -8.54
N ARG A 223 26.50 -7.20 -8.40
CA ARG A 223 26.25 -8.19 -9.45
C ARG A 223 25.49 -7.59 -10.64
N LEU A 224 24.50 -6.72 -10.42
CA LEU A 224 23.83 -5.98 -11.50
C LEU A 224 24.82 -5.14 -12.33
N PHE A 225 25.84 -4.54 -11.70
CA PHE A 225 26.92 -3.88 -12.44
C PHE A 225 27.74 -4.85 -13.31
N ARG A 226 27.98 -6.11 -12.87
CA ARG A 226 28.64 -7.13 -13.70
C ARG A 226 27.76 -7.61 -14.86
N GLU A 227 26.47 -7.82 -14.60
CA GLU A 227 25.48 -8.18 -15.63
C GLU A 227 25.36 -7.11 -16.72
N ALA A 228 25.55 -5.84 -16.36
CA ALA A 228 25.36 -4.70 -17.26
C ALA A 228 26.63 -4.12 -17.91
N TRP A 229 27.80 -4.30 -17.29
CA TRP A 229 29.08 -3.71 -17.74
C TRP A 229 30.23 -4.73 -17.86
N GLY A 230 29.99 -6.01 -17.54
CA GLY A 230 30.97 -7.09 -17.66
C GLY A 230 32.30 -6.75 -16.97
N LYS A 231 33.38 -6.70 -17.77
CA LYS A 231 34.75 -6.41 -17.30
C LYS A 231 34.95 -4.96 -16.85
N GLU A 232 34.12 -4.02 -17.28
CA GLU A 232 34.20 -2.61 -16.85
C GLU A 232 33.51 -2.35 -15.50
N ALA A 233 32.79 -3.34 -14.97
CA ALA A 233 31.99 -3.19 -13.76
C ALA A 233 32.72 -2.60 -12.54
N PRO A 234 33.99 -2.94 -12.21
CA PRO A 234 34.69 -2.34 -11.06
C PRO A 234 34.86 -0.83 -11.21
N LYS A 235 35.33 -0.37 -12.38
CA LYS A 235 35.46 1.05 -12.71
C LYS A 235 34.10 1.76 -12.64
N MET A 236 33.06 1.15 -13.20
CA MET A 236 31.72 1.73 -13.20
C MET A 236 31.08 1.78 -11.81
N GLN A 237 31.42 0.85 -10.91
CA GLN A 237 31.03 0.90 -9.49
C GLN A 237 31.75 2.04 -8.74
N GLU A 238 33.03 2.26 -9.03
CA GLU A 238 33.81 3.37 -8.45
C GLU A 238 33.25 4.73 -8.92
N GLU A 239 33.07 4.94 -10.23
CA GLU A 239 32.44 6.14 -10.78
C GLU A 239 31.01 6.36 -10.26
N PHE A 240 30.25 5.29 -10.03
CA PHE A 240 28.91 5.35 -9.47
C PHE A 240 28.90 5.77 -7.99
N ASN A 241 29.77 5.16 -7.18
CA ASN A 241 29.96 5.54 -5.78
C ASN A 241 30.36 7.01 -5.64
N ASP A 242 31.36 7.43 -6.42
CA ASP A 242 31.80 8.82 -6.55
C ASP A 242 30.63 9.76 -6.90
N PHE A 243 29.79 9.37 -7.86
CA PHE A 243 28.65 10.17 -8.29
C PHE A 243 27.59 10.30 -7.19
N LEU A 244 27.25 9.20 -6.50
CA LEU A 244 26.29 9.24 -5.39
C LEU A 244 26.78 10.16 -4.27
N GLU A 245 28.05 10.09 -3.90
CA GLU A 245 28.57 10.83 -2.75
C GLU A 245 28.78 12.31 -3.03
N ARG A 246 29.35 12.66 -4.19
CA ARG A 246 29.55 14.06 -4.62
C ARG A 246 28.23 14.82 -4.73
N ASN A 247 27.18 14.16 -5.23
CA ASN A 247 25.85 14.76 -5.40
C ASN A 247 24.92 14.52 -4.20
N ARG A 248 25.38 13.83 -3.14
CA ARG A 248 24.57 13.41 -1.98
C ARG A 248 23.29 12.67 -2.37
N ILE A 249 23.36 11.74 -3.31
CA ILE A 249 22.21 10.96 -3.78
C ILE A 249 22.12 9.63 -3.01
N SER A 250 20.92 9.27 -2.58
CA SER A 250 20.60 7.90 -2.17
C SER A 250 19.59 7.28 -3.14
N ILE A 251 19.95 6.11 -3.69
CA ILE A 251 19.03 5.26 -4.46
C ILE A 251 18.27 4.35 -3.51
N SER A 252 17.01 4.07 -3.84
CA SER A 252 16.15 3.11 -3.16
C SER A 252 15.66 2.06 -4.14
N MET A 253 15.72 0.80 -3.72
CA MET A 253 15.36 -0.35 -4.54
C MET A 253 14.49 -1.31 -3.75
N GLU A 254 13.60 -2.01 -4.44
CA GLU A 254 13.02 -3.24 -3.90
C GLU A 254 14.00 -4.39 -4.22
N LEU A 255 14.61 -4.97 -3.19
CA LEU A 255 15.52 -6.11 -3.27
C LEU A 255 14.70 -7.40 -3.25
N VAL A 256 14.65 -8.11 -4.37
CA VAL A 256 13.79 -9.27 -4.59
C VAL A 256 14.67 -10.52 -4.66
N THR A 257 14.63 -11.32 -3.60
CA THR A 257 15.42 -12.56 -3.48
C THR A 257 14.70 -13.61 -2.65
N ALA A 258 14.98 -14.89 -2.94
CA ALA A 258 14.53 -16.01 -2.12
C ALA A 258 15.39 -16.24 -0.84
N VAL A 259 16.55 -15.57 -0.73
CA VAL A 259 17.53 -15.77 0.37
C VAL A 259 17.07 -15.12 1.69
N LEU A 260 16.39 -13.97 1.62
CA LEU A 260 15.99 -13.18 2.79
C LEU A 260 14.61 -13.58 3.37
N GLY A 261 13.98 -14.63 2.84
CA GLY A 261 12.72 -15.20 3.31
C GLY A 261 11.50 -14.95 2.39
N ASP A 262 10.40 -15.61 2.72
CA ASP A 262 9.20 -15.64 1.87
C ASP A 262 8.31 -14.38 2.00
N HIS A 263 8.28 -13.56 0.93
CA HIS A 263 7.51 -12.30 0.89
C HIS A 263 6.13 -12.37 0.17
N GLY A 264 5.92 -13.33 -0.74
CA GLY A 264 4.63 -13.50 -1.45
C GLY A 264 4.66 -14.45 -2.64
N GLN A 265 5.79 -14.55 -3.33
CA GLN A 265 6.18 -15.66 -4.21
C GLN A 265 7.72 -15.75 -4.12
N ARG A 266 8.29 -16.96 -4.24
CA ARG A 266 9.75 -17.10 -4.35
C ARG A 266 10.19 -16.67 -5.75
N PRO A 267 11.08 -15.68 -5.88
CA PRO A 267 11.53 -15.26 -7.20
C PRO A 267 12.46 -16.30 -7.82
N LYS A 268 12.37 -16.42 -9.15
CA LYS A 268 13.18 -17.35 -9.95
C LYS A 268 14.65 -16.94 -9.90
N ASP A 269 14.92 -15.66 -10.12
CA ASP A 269 16.24 -14.99 -10.06
C ASP A 269 16.32 -14.04 -8.85
N ASP A 270 17.53 -13.62 -8.44
CA ASP A 270 17.74 -12.66 -7.35
C ASP A 270 18.20 -11.30 -7.91
N TYR A 271 17.36 -10.26 -7.78
CA TYR A 271 17.59 -8.97 -8.42
C TYR A 271 17.16 -7.79 -7.53
N ALA A 272 17.45 -6.58 -7.97
CA ALA A 272 16.94 -5.35 -7.39
C ALA A 272 16.38 -4.44 -8.50
N VAL A 273 15.32 -3.70 -8.19
CA VAL A 273 14.68 -2.73 -9.10
C VAL A 273 14.60 -1.36 -8.45
N VAL A 274 14.99 -0.30 -9.17
CA VAL A 274 15.00 1.07 -8.62
C VAL A 274 13.57 1.59 -8.48
N THR A 275 13.22 2.02 -7.27
CA THR A 275 11.89 2.55 -6.92
C THR A 275 11.92 4.03 -6.51
N ALA A 276 13.08 4.55 -6.09
CA ALA A 276 13.30 5.99 -5.91
C ALA A 276 14.77 6.37 -6.09
N VAL A 277 15.01 7.62 -6.47
CA VAL A 277 16.32 8.28 -6.39
C VAL A 277 16.12 9.59 -5.65
N THR A 278 16.95 9.87 -4.64
CA THR A 278 16.70 10.96 -3.66
C THR A 278 17.93 11.85 -3.49
N GLU A 279 17.78 13.15 -3.72
CA GLU A 279 18.80 14.17 -3.44
C GLU A 279 18.78 14.57 -1.95
N LEU A 280 19.88 14.34 -1.23
CA LEU A 280 20.05 14.58 0.21
C LEU A 280 20.93 15.82 0.47
N GLY A 281 20.62 16.92 -0.22
CA GLY A 281 21.27 18.22 -0.07
C GLY A 281 21.08 18.85 1.33
N ARG A 282 21.51 20.10 1.52
CA ARG A 282 21.36 20.84 2.81
C ARG A 282 19.91 21.31 3.09
N GLY A 283 18.89 20.61 2.58
CA GLY A 283 17.48 21.01 2.63
C GLY A 283 16.52 19.83 2.68
N LYS A 284 15.21 20.08 2.47
CA LYS A 284 14.16 19.05 2.39
C LYS A 284 14.56 18.01 1.32
N PRO A 285 14.64 16.70 1.64
CA PRO A 285 14.98 15.67 0.65
C PRO A 285 14.06 15.74 -0.57
N LYS A 286 14.67 15.78 -1.76
CA LYS A 286 13.94 15.78 -3.04
C LYS A 286 13.99 14.40 -3.66
N PHE A 287 12.89 13.97 -4.26
CA PHE A 287 12.80 12.72 -4.99
C PHE A 287 12.77 13.04 -6.49
N TYR A 288 13.52 12.29 -7.28
CA TYR A 288 13.54 12.43 -8.72
C TYR A 288 12.16 12.10 -9.30
N SER A 289 11.74 12.88 -10.31
CA SER A 289 10.62 12.53 -11.17
C SER A 289 10.92 11.24 -11.93
N THR A 290 9.90 10.58 -12.46
CA THR A 290 10.06 9.29 -13.15
C THR A 290 10.89 9.36 -14.41
N PRO A 291 10.78 10.42 -15.25
CA PRO A 291 11.73 10.65 -16.34
C PRO A 291 13.18 10.75 -15.81
N GLU A 292 13.44 11.47 -14.71
CA GLU A 292 14.78 11.54 -14.10
C GLU A 292 15.26 10.19 -13.55
N VAL A 293 14.37 9.37 -12.95
CA VAL A 293 14.69 8.00 -12.52
C VAL A 293 15.03 7.12 -13.72
N ILE A 294 14.27 7.18 -14.81
CA ILE A 294 14.57 6.42 -16.04
C ILE A 294 15.91 6.87 -16.64
N ALA A 295 16.17 8.18 -16.75
CA ALA A 295 17.42 8.71 -17.26
C ALA A 295 18.62 8.27 -16.39
N PHE A 296 18.48 8.34 -15.06
CA PHE A 296 19.46 7.85 -14.10
C PHE A 296 19.72 6.35 -14.27
N CYS A 297 18.67 5.53 -14.30
CA CYS A 297 18.78 4.08 -14.44
C CYS A 297 19.41 3.69 -15.77
N ARG A 298 19.01 4.30 -16.89
CA ARG A 298 19.58 4.01 -18.22
C ARG A 298 21.03 4.48 -18.33
N LYS A 299 21.41 5.61 -17.73
CA LYS A 299 22.82 6.05 -17.63
C LYS A 299 23.70 5.00 -16.93
N TRP A 300 23.23 4.44 -15.81
CA TRP A 300 24.01 3.49 -15.00
C TRP A 300 23.75 2.01 -15.35
N ARG A 301 22.91 1.75 -16.37
CA ARG A 301 22.38 0.42 -16.75
C ARG A 301 21.71 -0.36 -15.60
N LEU A 302 21.07 0.35 -14.67
CA LEU A 302 20.34 -0.23 -13.52
C LEU A 302 18.88 -0.57 -13.90
N PRO A 303 18.26 -1.62 -13.30
CA PRO A 303 16.90 -2.02 -13.69
C PRO A 303 15.82 -0.99 -13.35
N THR A 304 15.11 -0.52 -14.37
CA THR A 304 13.86 0.25 -14.24
C THR A 304 12.67 -0.66 -13.93
N ASN A 305 11.72 -0.13 -13.17
CA ASN A 305 10.38 -0.70 -13.01
C ASN A 305 9.54 -0.54 -14.31
N HIS A 306 8.47 -1.33 -14.46
CA HIS A 306 7.43 -1.10 -15.48
C HIS A 306 6.55 0.06 -15.02
N ILE A 307 6.32 1.01 -15.92
CA ILE A 307 5.68 2.31 -15.65
C ILE A 307 4.57 2.56 -16.67
N TRP A 308 3.41 3.00 -16.20
CA TRP A 308 2.27 3.44 -17.01
C TRP A 308 1.86 4.86 -16.62
N LEU A 309 1.53 5.70 -17.61
CA LEU A 309 1.11 7.08 -17.40
C LEU A 309 -0.30 7.31 -17.97
N PHE A 310 -1.13 8.01 -17.18
CA PHE A 310 -2.54 8.28 -17.45
C PHE A 310 -2.78 9.79 -17.30
N SER A 311 -2.95 10.46 -18.43
CA SER A 311 -3.02 11.92 -18.62
C SER A 311 -4.43 12.46 -18.87
N THR A 312 -5.44 11.59 -18.98
CA THR A 312 -6.83 11.98 -19.23
C THR A 312 -7.78 11.40 -18.19
N ARG A 313 -8.93 12.06 -17.97
CA ARG A 313 -10.01 11.50 -17.13
C ARG A 313 -10.38 10.07 -17.55
N LYS A 314 -10.41 9.81 -18.86
CA LYS A 314 -10.76 8.51 -19.44
C LYS A 314 -9.72 7.45 -19.09
N SER A 315 -8.44 7.70 -19.38
CA SER A 315 -7.36 6.73 -19.13
C SER A 315 -7.16 6.48 -17.63
N ALA A 316 -7.20 7.52 -16.78
CA ALA A 316 -7.14 7.38 -15.33
C ALA A 316 -8.35 6.65 -14.72
N SER A 317 -9.58 6.85 -15.25
CA SER A 317 -10.77 6.10 -14.79
C SER A 317 -10.71 4.64 -15.24
N SER A 318 -10.27 4.38 -16.48
CA SER A 318 -10.06 3.03 -17.00
C SER A 318 -9.03 2.26 -16.17
N PHE A 319 -7.99 2.92 -15.66
CA PHE A 319 -7.01 2.30 -14.76
C PHE A 319 -7.65 1.75 -13.49
N PHE A 320 -8.40 2.55 -12.75
CA PHE A 320 -9.04 2.09 -11.52
C PHE A 320 -10.10 1.02 -11.79
N ALA A 321 -10.86 1.13 -12.88
CA ALA A 321 -11.82 0.11 -13.31
C ALA A 321 -11.14 -1.23 -13.71
N ALA A 322 -9.99 -1.17 -14.39
CA ALA A 322 -9.20 -2.34 -14.75
C ALA A 322 -8.59 -3.01 -13.51
N TYR A 323 -8.07 -2.23 -12.55
CA TYR A 323 -7.64 -2.78 -11.27
C TYR A 323 -8.81 -3.43 -10.51
N ASP A 324 -9.96 -2.78 -10.39
CA ASP A 324 -11.11 -3.34 -9.67
C ASP A 324 -11.62 -4.64 -10.30
N ALA A 325 -11.61 -4.74 -11.64
CA ALA A 325 -11.98 -5.95 -12.36
C ALA A 325 -10.97 -7.10 -12.23
N LEU A 326 -9.72 -6.81 -11.84
CA LEU A 326 -8.60 -7.76 -11.71
C LEU A 326 -8.14 -7.98 -10.26
N CYS A 327 -8.58 -7.18 -9.28
CA CYS A 327 -7.99 -7.18 -7.93
C CYS A 327 -8.14 -8.53 -7.18
N GLU A 328 -9.11 -9.35 -7.56
CA GLU A 328 -9.40 -10.67 -6.95
C GLU A 328 -8.75 -11.87 -7.65
N GLU A 329 -8.40 -11.77 -8.95
CA GLU A 329 -7.97 -12.91 -9.77
C GLU A 329 -6.69 -12.61 -10.59
N GLY A 330 -6.18 -11.37 -10.54
CA GLY A 330 -5.08 -10.87 -11.33
C GLY A 330 -3.72 -11.51 -11.02
N THR A 331 -2.99 -11.78 -12.10
CA THR A 331 -1.58 -12.20 -12.13
C THR A 331 -0.82 -11.29 -13.09
N ALA A 332 0.52 -11.40 -13.16
CA ALA A 332 1.39 -10.47 -13.87
C ALA A 332 1.02 -10.31 -15.35
N THR A 333 0.97 -11.40 -16.13
CA THR A 333 0.64 -11.37 -17.56
C THR A 333 -0.68 -10.61 -17.88
N PRO A 334 -1.85 -10.97 -17.30
CA PRO A 334 -3.11 -10.27 -17.61
C PRO A 334 -3.19 -8.85 -17.04
N VAL A 335 -2.50 -8.54 -15.93
CA VAL A 335 -2.47 -7.17 -15.37
C VAL A 335 -1.62 -6.26 -16.24
N CYS A 336 -0.37 -6.63 -16.56
CA CYS A 336 0.50 -5.80 -17.38
C CYS A 336 -0.14 -5.54 -18.75
N LYS A 337 -0.60 -6.60 -19.43
CA LYS A 337 -1.30 -6.47 -20.72
C LYS A 337 -2.50 -5.52 -20.63
N ALA A 338 -3.35 -5.66 -19.61
CA ALA A 338 -4.52 -4.79 -19.48
C ALA A 338 -4.12 -3.31 -19.31
N LEU A 339 -3.05 -3.02 -18.56
CA LEU A 339 -2.54 -1.67 -18.37
C LEU A 339 -1.84 -1.10 -19.62
N ASP A 340 -1.09 -1.92 -20.35
CA ASP A 340 -0.48 -1.56 -21.64
C ASP A 340 -1.53 -1.19 -22.70
N GLU A 341 -2.73 -1.78 -22.65
CA GLU A 341 -3.86 -1.47 -23.56
C GLU A 341 -4.62 -0.18 -23.19
N ILE A 342 -4.43 0.40 -22.00
CA ILE A 342 -5.20 1.59 -21.53
C ILE A 342 -4.37 2.82 -21.13
N ALA A 343 -3.05 2.69 -21.03
CA ALA A 343 -2.16 3.80 -20.68
C ALA A 343 -1.91 4.73 -21.87
N ASP A 344 -1.72 6.02 -21.60
CA ASP A 344 -1.36 6.99 -22.65
C ASP A 344 0.15 6.89 -22.99
N ILE A 345 0.97 6.47 -22.02
CA ILE A 345 2.35 6.02 -22.23
C ILE A 345 2.58 4.74 -21.39
N SER A 346 3.16 3.70 -21.99
CA SER A 346 3.72 2.55 -21.28
C SER A 346 5.24 2.48 -21.49
N VAL A 347 5.97 2.17 -20.42
CA VAL A 347 7.42 1.93 -20.43
C VAL A 347 7.70 0.60 -19.74
N PRO A 348 8.14 -0.44 -20.46
CA PRO A 348 8.43 -1.74 -19.86
C PRO A 348 9.61 -1.69 -18.89
N GLY A 349 9.57 -2.55 -17.88
CA GLY A 349 10.69 -2.75 -16.95
C GLY A 349 11.94 -3.31 -17.64
N SER A 350 13.11 -3.14 -17.02
CA SER A 350 14.38 -3.62 -17.61
C SER A 350 14.63 -5.12 -17.42
N LYS A 351 13.94 -5.77 -16.48
CA LYS A 351 13.80 -7.23 -16.36
C LYS A 351 12.29 -7.54 -16.26
N ASP A 352 11.79 -8.51 -17.01
CA ASP A 352 10.35 -8.85 -16.99
C ASP A 352 9.95 -9.52 -15.67
N HIS A 353 8.82 -9.11 -15.09
CA HIS A 353 8.36 -9.61 -13.81
C HIS A 353 8.00 -11.11 -13.84
N VAL A 354 7.43 -11.61 -14.93
CA VAL A 354 7.08 -13.03 -15.10
C VAL A 354 8.35 -13.88 -15.20
N GLU A 355 9.38 -13.38 -15.88
CA GLU A 355 10.69 -14.02 -16.00
C GLU A 355 11.46 -14.07 -14.68
N VAL A 356 11.59 -12.97 -13.93
CA VAL A 356 12.43 -12.96 -12.71
C VAL A 356 11.70 -13.29 -11.40
N GLN A 357 10.45 -12.86 -11.22
CA GLN A 357 9.69 -13.10 -9.98
C GLN A 357 8.58 -14.15 -10.16
N GLY A 358 7.90 -14.16 -11.32
CA GLY A 358 6.77 -15.03 -11.64
C GLY A 358 5.44 -14.28 -11.76
N GLU A 359 4.36 -15.04 -11.88
CA GLU A 359 3.00 -14.54 -12.12
C GLU A 359 2.34 -13.86 -10.92
N ILE A 360 2.83 -14.03 -9.69
CA ILE A 360 2.20 -13.41 -8.51
C ILE A 360 2.75 -12.00 -8.30
N LEU A 361 1.98 -11.01 -8.76
CA LEU A 361 2.15 -9.60 -8.38
C LEU A 361 1.79 -9.40 -6.91
N GLU A 362 2.57 -8.62 -6.16
CA GLU A 362 2.08 -8.07 -4.90
C GLU A 362 0.97 -7.04 -5.13
N GLY A 363 1.15 -6.18 -6.14
CA GLY A 363 0.28 -5.04 -6.35
C GLY A 363 0.80 -4.03 -7.36
N LEU A 364 0.26 -2.82 -7.26
CA LEU A 364 0.63 -1.64 -8.03
C LEU A 364 0.82 -0.47 -7.06
N VAL A 365 1.70 0.48 -7.40
CA VAL A 365 1.80 1.78 -6.73
C VAL A 365 1.39 2.84 -7.71
N ALA A 366 0.35 3.61 -7.38
CA ALA A 366 -0.17 4.70 -8.21
C ALA A 366 0.07 6.05 -7.51
N ARG A 367 0.58 7.05 -8.22
CA ARG A 367 0.89 8.39 -7.69
C ARG A 367 0.54 9.49 -8.66
N ILE A 368 0.23 10.66 -8.13
CA ILE A 368 0.15 11.87 -8.94
C ILE A 368 1.56 12.38 -9.25
N VAL A 369 1.76 12.81 -10.50
CA VAL A 369 2.99 13.46 -11.01
C VAL A 369 2.63 14.72 -11.80
N THR A 370 3.61 15.59 -12.06
CA THR A 370 3.40 16.87 -12.77
C THR A 370 2.78 16.68 -14.15
N ARG A 371 2.08 17.70 -14.65
CA ARG A 371 1.48 17.67 -16.00
C ARG A 371 2.54 17.50 -17.09
N GLU A 372 3.71 18.07 -16.86
CA GLU A 372 4.89 18.08 -17.73
C GLU A 372 5.53 16.70 -17.85
N SER A 373 5.27 15.78 -16.91
CA SER A 373 5.85 14.44 -16.87
C SER A 373 5.62 13.64 -18.15
N SER A 374 4.51 13.82 -18.87
CA SER A 374 4.25 13.16 -20.16
C SER A 374 5.27 13.57 -21.25
N ALA A 375 5.48 14.87 -21.41
CA ALA A 375 6.43 15.40 -22.39
C ALA A 375 7.90 15.12 -22.00
N GLN A 376 8.19 15.20 -20.70
CA GLN A 376 9.49 14.82 -20.14
C GLN A 376 9.78 13.32 -20.33
N MET A 377 8.75 12.46 -20.24
CA MET A 377 8.86 11.02 -20.49
C MET A 377 9.25 10.77 -21.95
N GLU A 378 8.52 11.34 -22.92
CA GLU A 378 8.87 11.23 -24.34
C GLU A 378 10.28 11.75 -24.66
N GLU A 379 10.71 12.83 -23.99
CA GLU A 379 12.08 13.35 -24.14
C GLU A 379 13.14 12.41 -23.56
N VAL A 380 12.96 11.91 -22.34
CA VAL A 380 13.92 10.98 -21.72
C VAL A 380 14.00 9.67 -22.51
N LEU A 381 12.86 9.12 -22.95
CA LEU A 381 12.84 7.87 -23.72
C LEU A 381 13.61 7.99 -25.05
N ARG A 382 13.63 9.18 -25.64
CA ARG A 382 14.35 9.53 -26.87
C ARG A 382 15.84 9.84 -26.62
N ASN A 383 16.14 10.62 -25.57
CA ASN A 383 17.50 11.06 -25.25
C ASN A 383 18.35 9.97 -24.58
N PHE A 384 17.69 9.03 -23.88
CA PHE A 384 18.28 7.87 -23.21
C PHE A 384 17.55 6.60 -23.68
N PRO A 385 17.92 6.00 -24.82
CA PRO A 385 17.37 4.71 -25.26
C PRO A 385 17.70 3.59 -24.25
N GLN A 386 17.03 2.43 -24.37
CA GLN A 386 17.43 1.25 -23.59
C GLN A 386 18.89 0.85 -23.95
N PRO A 387 19.75 0.59 -22.96
CA PRO A 387 21.12 0.14 -23.24
C PRO A 387 21.12 -1.28 -23.84
N PRO A 388 22.08 -1.59 -24.73
CA PRO A 388 22.26 -2.95 -25.23
C PRO A 388 22.71 -3.91 -24.11
N VAL A 389 22.34 -5.18 -24.24
CA VAL A 389 22.59 -6.24 -23.25
C VAL A 389 24.00 -6.83 -23.43
N ASP A 390 25.02 -6.00 -23.22
CA ASP A 390 26.44 -6.35 -23.41
C ASP A 390 26.99 -7.21 -22.24
N GLY A 391 26.36 -8.36 -21.95
CA GLY A 391 26.66 -9.13 -20.73
C GLY A 391 26.53 -10.66 -20.81
N VAL A 392 26.09 -11.23 -21.94
CA VAL A 392 25.70 -12.65 -22.04
C VAL A 392 26.88 -13.64 -21.92
N ASP A 393 28.11 -13.17 -22.10
CA ASP A 393 29.33 -14.00 -22.21
C ASP A 393 30.41 -13.62 -21.16
N SER A 394 29.99 -13.17 -19.97
CA SER A 394 30.88 -12.83 -18.85
C SER A 394 30.68 -13.77 -17.66
N ASP A 395 31.78 -14.23 -17.06
CA ASP A 395 31.74 -14.91 -15.75
C ASP A 395 31.27 -13.92 -14.67
N LEU A 396 30.05 -14.11 -14.18
CA LEU A 396 29.44 -13.29 -13.12
C LEU A 396 29.94 -13.68 -11.72
N GLY A 397 30.68 -14.80 -11.61
CA GLY A 397 31.01 -15.46 -10.36
C GLY A 397 29.80 -16.12 -9.69
N LEU A 398 30.06 -16.72 -8.52
CA LEU A 398 29.06 -17.41 -7.70
C LEU A 398 27.79 -16.57 -7.53
N SER A 399 26.63 -17.23 -7.62
CA SER A 399 25.34 -16.62 -7.34
C SER A 399 25.17 -16.33 -5.85
N LEU A 400 24.21 -15.45 -5.54
CA LEU A 400 23.82 -15.15 -4.15
C LEU A 400 23.47 -16.43 -3.37
N ARG A 401 22.76 -17.36 -4.02
CA ARG A 401 22.28 -18.62 -3.42
C ARG A 401 23.44 -19.56 -3.11
N GLU A 402 24.44 -19.66 -3.98
CA GLU A 402 25.62 -20.50 -3.77
C GLU A 402 26.49 -19.98 -2.61
N ILE A 403 26.73 -18.66 -2.54
CA ILE A 403 27.48 -18.04 -1.44
C ILE A 403 26.75 -18.24 -0.10
N CYS A 404 25.43 -18.06 -0.08
CA CYS A 404 24.64 -18.24 1.13
C CYS A 404 24.58 -19.72 1.56
N ALA A 405 24.45 -20.66 0.62
CA ALA A 405 24.49 -22.10 0.88
C ALA A 405 25.84 -22.56 1.45
N ALA A 406 26.95 -22.09 0.88
CA ALA A 406 28.30 -22.46 1.31
C ALA A 406 28.61 -21.99 2.75
N ASN A 407 28.07 -20.85 3.16
CA ASN A 407 28.38 -20.20 4.45
C ASN A 407 27.26 -20.35 5.50
N ARG A 408 26.33 -21.29 5.31
CA ARG A 408 25.11 -21.50 6.13
C ARG A 408 25.31 -21.91 7.60
N SER A 409 26.52 -21.83 8.14
CA SER A 409 26.86 -22.15 9.54
C SER A 409 27.18 -20.93 10.41
N ASP A 410 27.45 -19.75 9.84
CA ASP A 410 27.80 -18.53 10.59
C ASP A 410 27.35 -17.27 9.81
N GLU A 411 26.46 -16.44 10.39
CA GLU A 411 25.98 -15.19 9.77
C GLU A 411 27.15 -14.26 9.43
N LYS A 412 28.20 -14.21 10.27
CA LYS A 412 29.35 -13.34 10.05
C LYS A 412 30.19 -13.81 8.87
N GLN A 413 30.39 -15.11 8.70
CA GLN A 413 31.09 -15.65 7.52
C GLN A 413 30.22 -15.50 6.27
N GLN A 414 28.91 -15.67 6.36
CA GLN A 414 27.99 -15.45 5.24
C GLN A 414 28.01 -13.98 4.78
N ILE A 415 27.93 -13.01 5.71
CA ILE A 415 28.09 -11.58 5.43
C ILE A 415 29.48 -11.29 4.85
N LYS A 416 30.55 -11.85 5.43
CA LYS A 416 31.92 -11.65 4.98
C LYS A 416 32.10 -12.13 3.54
N ALA A 417 31.72 -13.38 3.26
CA ALA A 417 31.82 -13.98 1.94
C ALA A 417 30.99 -13.22 0.90
N LEU A 418 29.80 -12.72 1.25
CA LEU A 418 29.01 -11.85 0.38
C LEU A 418 29.80 -10.57 0.02
N LEU A 419 30.30 -9.84 1.02
CA LEU A 419 31.03 -8.58 0.81
C LEU A 419 32.33 -8.78 0.02
N GLU A 420 33.12 -9.80 0.35
CA GLU A 420 34.35 -10.17 -0.38
C GLU A 420 34.06 -10.56 -1.84
N ASN A 421 32.94 -11.24 -2.11
CA ASN A 421 32.51 -11.56 -3.48
C ASN A 421 31.91 -10.37 -4.25
N VAL A 422 31.71 -9.19 -3.65
CA VAL A 422 31.37 -7.95 -4.40
C VAL A 422 32.61 -7.25 -4.94
N GLY A 423 33.69 -7.24 -4.15
CA GLY A 423 34.95 -6.56 -4.45
C GLY A 423 35.04 -5.13 -3.91
N ALA A 424 36.27 -4.67 -3.73
CA ALA A 424 36.58 -3.40 -3.07
C ALA A 424 36.08 -2.15 -3.82
N SER A 425 35.94 -2.21 -5.15
CA SER A 425 35.36 -1.16 -6.00
C SER A 425 33.95 -0.73 -5.56
N MET A 426 33.16 -1.70 -5.07
CA MET A 426 31.80 -1.46 -4.60
C MET A 426 31.76 -1.20 -3.09
N CYS A 427 32.56 -1.93 -2.30
CA CYS A 427 32.54 -1.83 -0.83
C CYS A 427 33.95 -2.11 -0.25
N PRO A 428 34.84 -1.10 -0.17
CA PRO A 428 36.21 -1.27 0.33
C PRO A 428 36.30 -1.32 1.87
N ASP A 429 35.24 -0.91 2.58
CA ASP A 429 35.19 -0.87 4.04
C ASP A 429 34.01 -1.67 4.61
N HIS A 430 34.32 -2.70 5.39
CA HIS A 430 33.36 -3.57 6.06
C HIS A 430 33.03 -3.15 7.50
N SER A 431 33.51 -1.99 7.98
CA SER A 431 33.30 -1.53 9.37
C SER A 431 31.82 -1.43 9.78
N ASP A 432 30.93 -1.14 8.83
CA ASP A 432 29.48 -1.12 9.09
C ASP A 432 28.92 -2.50 9.46
N TRP A 433 29.58 -3.62 9.11
CA TRP A 433 29.18 -4.98 9.49
C TRP A 433 29.97 -5.57 10.65
N PHE A 434 31.30 -5.36 10.70
CA PHE A 434 32.17 -5.98 11.70
C PHE A 434 32.67 -5.04 12.81
N GLY A 435 32.51 -3.71 12.64
CA GLY A 435 33.15 -2.72 13.52
C GLY A 435 34.65 -2.61 13.27
N ASN A 436 35.38 -1.99 14.19
CA ASN A 436 36.84 -2.07 14.22
C ASN A 436 37.26 -3.39 14.90
N SER A 437 38.33 -4.03 14.42
CA SER A 437 38.62 -5.48 14.55
C SER A 437 39.13 -5.96 15.93
N GLY A 438 38.60 -5.39 17.02
CA GLY A 438 38.94 -5.76 18.39
C GLY A 438 37.93 -5.30 19.45
N LEU A 439 36.68 -4.98 19.07
CA LEU A 439 35.64 -4.52 19.99
C LEU A 439 34.34 -5.32 19.80
N ASP A 440 33.83 -5.91 20.89
CA ASP A 440 32.65 -6.77 20.88
C ASP A 440 31.38 -6.09 20.36
N ALA A 441 30.39 -6.90 19.95
CA ALA A 441 29.11 -6.44 19.42
C ALA A 441 28.35 -5.49 20.37
N GLN A 442 28.56 -5.62 21.69
CA GLN A 442 28.00 -4.69 22.69
C GLN A 442 28.49 -3.25 22.53
N SER A 443 29.69 -3.03 21.96
CA SER A 443 30.28 -1.70 21.76
C SER A 443 29.59 -0.85 20.70
N ARG A 444 28.76 -1.44 19.82
CA ARG A 444 28.14 -0.74 18.69
C ARG A 444 27.14 0.33 19.10
N ASN A 445 26.42 0.11 20.20
CA ASN A 445 25.40 1.01 20.69
C ASN A 445 26.03 2.21 21.38
N ALA A 446 25.68 3.42 20.93
CA ALA A 446 26.02 4.64 21.64
C ALA A 446 25.04 4.87 22.81
N ASP A 447 25.44 5.73 23.75
CA ASP A 447 24.61 6.11 24.90
C ASP A 447 23.27 6.73 24.45
N LYS A 448 22.18 6.34 25.11
CA LYS A 448 20.83 6.91 24.93
C LYS A 448 20.81 8.42 25.19
N SER A 449 21.76 8.96 25.96
CA SER A 449 21.92 10.40 26.15
C SER A 449 22.26 11.17 24.86
N VAL A 450 22.82 10.52 23.82
CA VAL A 450 23.22 11.18 22.56
C VAL A 450 22.04 11.91 21.90
N VAL A 451 20.82 11.33 21.93
CA VAL A 451 19.60 11.96 21.39
C VAL A 451 19.10 13.12 22.25
N THR A 452 19.59 13.28 23.47
CA THR A 452 19.34 14.46 24.31
C THR A 452 20.41 15.51 24.04
N LYS A 453 21.69 15.12 23.99
CA LYS A 453 22.82 15.99 23.64
C LYS A 453 22.63 16.65 22.27
N PHE A 454 22.25 15.87 21.25
CA PHE A 454 21.87 16.35 19.91
C PHE A 454 20.75 17.41 19.91
N LEU A 455 19.80 17.33 20.84
CA LEU A 455 18.68 18.28 20.95
C LEU A 455 19.00 19.51 21.80
N GLN A 456 20.12 19.51 22.51
CA GLN A 456 20.62 20.63 23.32
C GLN A 456 21.67 21.45 22.58
N ALA A 457 22.54 20.80 21.79
CA ALA A 457 23.60 21.45 21.03
C ALA A 457 23.08 22.42 19.94
N HIS A 458 23.87 23.44 19.63
CA HIS A 458 23.55 24.42 18.60
C HIS A 458 23.65 23.83 17.18
N PRO A 459 22.60 23.87 16.34
CA PRO A 459 22.65 23.34 14.98
C PRO A 459 23.53 24.22 14.08
N THR A 460 24.46 23.62 13.34
CA THR A 460 25.33 24.35 12.39
C THR A 460 24.65 24.74 11.10
N ASP A 461 23.59 24.03 10.69
CA ASP A 461 22.84 24.33 9.46
C ASP A 461 21.32 24.12 9.57
N TYR A 462 20.61 24.57 8.52
CA TYR A 462 19.15 24.53 8.44
C TYR A 462 18.60 23.10 8.47
N ALA A 463 19.26 22.14 7.82
CA ALA A 463 18.87 20.74 7.85
C ALA A 463 18.94 20.18 9.28
N THR A 464 20.05 20.43 9.96
CA THR A 464 20.26 20.02 11.36
C THR A 464 19.19 20.64 12.28
N LYS A 465 18.88 21.93 12.12
CA LYS A 465 17.79 22.60 12.85
C LYS A 465 16.43 21.93 12.61
N LYS A 466 16.08 21.62 11.36
CA LYS A 466 14.81 20.97 11.00
C LYS A 466 14.71 19.53 11.51
N LEU A 467 15.82 18.80 11.53
CA LEU A 467 15.91 17.49 12.18
C LEU A 467 15.67 17.57 13.69
N GLN A 468 16.28 18.55 14.38
CA GLN A 468 15.99 18.77 15.80
C GLN A 468 14.52 19.15 16.04
N GLU A 469 13.92 20.02 15.20
CA GLU A 469 12.50 20.40 15.30
C GLU A 469 11.57 19.17 15.17
N MET A 470 11.79 18.32 14.16
CA MET A 470 11.05 17.06 13.98
C MET A 470 11.16 16.15 15.20
N ILE A 471 12.36 15.90 15.71
CA ILE A 471 12.58 14.98 16.84
C ILE A 471 12.03 15.57 18.15
N ARG A 472 12.12 16.89 18.37
CA ARG A 472 11.46 17.57 19.51
C ARG A 472 9.95 17.36 19.47
N LEU A 473 9.30 17.56 18.31
CA LEU A 473 7.86 17.35 18.15
C LEU A 473 7.46 15.89 18.39
N MET A 474 8.20 14.91 17.83
CA MET A 474 7.93 13.48 18.03
C MET A 474 8.00 13.09 19.52
N LYS A 475 8.98 13.61 20.27
CA LYS A 475 9.10 13.41 21.72
C LYS A 475 7.95 14.10 22.48
N GLN A 476 7.64 15.36 22.16
CA GLN A 476 6.55 16.15 22.80
C GLN A 476 5.15 15.56 22.59
N ARG A 477 4.86 14.99 21.40
CA ARG A 477 3.58 14.35 21.09
C ARG A 477 3.50 12.87 21.51
N HIS A 478 4.53 12.38 22.19
CA HIS A 478 4.70 10.97 22.59
C HIS A 478 4.40 10.00 21.44
N PHE A 479 5.00 10.26 20.28
CA PHE A 479 4.90 9.38 19.11
C PHE A 479 5.73 8.11 19.33
N SER A 480 5.21 6.97 18.86
CA SER A 480 5.80 5.65 19.05
C SER A 480 6.95 5.44 18.06
N ALA A 481 8.14 5.89 18.44
CA ALA A 481 9.36 5.78 17.67
C ALA A 481 10.61 5.62 18.56
N ALA A 482 11.59 4.86 18.10
CA ALA A 482 12.91 4.75 18.68
C ALA A 482 13.94 5.56 17.87
N PHE A 483 14.88 6.17 18.60
CA PHE A 483 16.03 6.88 18.05
C PHE A 483 17.27 6.07 18.45
N LYS A 484 17.73 5.18 17.57
CA LYS A 484 18.82 4.24 17.84
C LYS A 484 20.12 4.90 17.41
N CYS A 485 21.02 5.16 18.35
CA CYS A 485 22.33 5.76 18.08
C CYS A 485 23.43 4.71 18.17
N TYR A 486 24.33 4.73 17.19
CA TYR A 486 25.47 3.84 17.05
C TYR A 486 26.74 4.65 16.82
N TRP A 487 27.90 4.08 17.15
CA TRP A 487 29.17 4.70 16.81
C TRP A 487 29.44 4.67 15.30
N ASN A 488 29.92 5.79 14.75
CA ASN A 488 30.28 5.85 13.33
C ASN A 488 31.71 5.35 13.12
N TYR A 489 31.89 4.02 13.05
CA TYR A 489 33.20 3.37 12.91
C TYR A 489 34.01 3.86 11.68
N ARG A 490 33.36 4.44 10.66
CA ARG A 490 34.01 5.03 9.48
C ARG A 490 34.71 6.37 9.74
N LYS A 491 34.44 6.99 10.89
CA LYS A 491 35.04 8.25 11.34
C LYS A 491 35.75 8.06 12.69
N ILE A 492 36.13 6.82 13.00
CA ILE A 492 36.68 6.43 14.31
C ILE A 492 38.02 7.11 14.61
N ASP A 493 38.88 7.29 13.60
CA ASP A 493 40.16 7.99 13.73
C ASP A 493 40.00 9.52 13.87
N SER A 494 38.81 10.04 13.55
CA SER A 494 38.44 11.45 13.72
C SER A 494 37.77 11.74 15.06
N LEU A 495 37.64 10.75 15.95
CA LEU A 495 37.08 10.93 17.29
C LEU A 495 38.07 11.60 18.24
N SER A 496 37.57 12.53 19.05
CA SER A 496 38.27 13.09 20.20
C SER A 496 37.28 13.33 21.35
N ASN A 497 37.77 13.71 22.54
CA ASN A 497 36.89 14.10 23.65
C ASN A 497 35.98 15.30 23.29
N ASP A 498 36.33 16.08 22.26
CA ASP A 498 35.62 17.30 21.83
C ASP A 498 34.94 17.17 20.45
N ASN A 499 34.97 15.98 19.83
CA ASN A 499 34.44 15.74 18.49
C ASN A 499 34.00 14.27 18.31
N LEU A 500 32.68 14.03 18.24
CA LEU A 500 32.06 12.70 18.36
C LEU A 500 31.10 12.42 17.19
N TYR A 501 31.34 11.31 16.48
CA TYR A 501 30.55 10.88 15.32
C TYR A 501 29.66 9.68 15.60
N TYR A 502 28.38 9.83 15.28
CA TYR A 502 27.34 8.82 15.46
C TYR A 502 26.59 8.54 14.16
N LYS A 503 26.00 7.35 14.06
CA LYS A 503 24.92 7.02 13.12
C LYS A 503 23.63 6.90 13.91
N MET A 504 22.60 7.67 13.51
CA MET A 504 21.28 7.65 14.12
C MET A 504 20.26 7.05 13.14
N VAL A 505 19.49 6.06 13.62
CA VAL A 505 18.36 5.45 12.92
C VAL A 505 17.07 5.89 13.61
N ILE A 506 16.14 6.48 12.85
CA ILE A 506 14.80 6.83 13.36
C ILE A 506 13.81 5.74 12.93
N HIS A 507 13.43 4.89 13.87
CA HIS A 507 12.52 3.76 13.66
C HIS A 507 11.13 4.10 14.20
N VAL A 508 10.15 4.23 13.31
CA VAL A 508 8.76 4.54 13.68
C VAL A 508 7.95 3.26 13.76
N HIS A 509 7.65 2.78 14.97
CA HIS A 509 7.08 1.45 15.23
C HIS A 509 5.64 1.26 14.75
N ASN A 510 4.91 2.32 14.43
CA ASN A 510 3.48 2.27 14.12
C ASN A 510 3.12 3.14 12.90
N ASP A 511 2.50 2.54 11.87
CA ASP A 511 2.02 3.24 10.66
C ASP A 511 1.13 4.46 10.98
N SER A 512 0.37 4.42 12.09
CA SER A 512 -0.50 5.51 12.54
C SER A 512 0.24 6.76 13.04
N VAL A 513 1.52 6.65 13.40
CA VAL A 513 2.34 7.82 13.79
C VAL A 513 2.53 8.78 12.62
N PHE A 514 2.71 8.26 11.41
CA PHE A 514 2.88 9.09 10.21
C PHE A 514 1.64 9.95 9.93
N ARG A 515 0.43 9.36 9.98
CA ARG A 515 -0.83 10.10 9.86
C ARG A 515 -0.94 11.19 10.94
N ARG A 516 -0.61 10.88 12.19
CA ARG A 516 -0.61 11.84 13.31
C ARG A 516 0.44 12.94 13.16
N TYR A 517 1.59 12.65 12.54
CA TYR A 517 2.62 13.66 12.25
C TYR A 517 2.19 14.59 11.11
N GLN A 518 1.60 14.05 10.03
CA GLN A 518 1.04 14.86 8.93
C GLN A 518 -0.05 15.83 9.42
N GLN A 519 -0.89 15.39 10.37
CA GLN A 519 -1.86 16.27 11.06
C GLN A 519 -1.21 17.43 11.84
N GLU A 520 0.06 17.31 12.25
CA GLU A 520 0.82 18.40 12.89
C GLU A 520 1.52 19.30 11.85
N MET A 521 1.96 18.76 10.71
CA MET A 521 2.45 19.56 9.56
C MET A 521 1.37 20.51 9.04
N ARG A 522 0.12 20.04 8.94
CA ARG A 522 -1.04 20.88 8.56
C ARG A 522 -1.28 22.07 9.48
N LYS A 523 -0.78 22.02 10.73
CA LYS A 523 -0.86 23.11 11.72
C LYS A 523 0.39 23.99 11.69
N ASN A 524 1.53 23.42 11.29
CA ASN A 524 2.86 24.03 11.34
C ASN A 524 3.56 23.79 9.98
N GLN A 525 3.21 24.60 8.96
CA GLN A 525 3.64 24.38 7.57
C GLN A 525 5.17 24.36 7.37
N GLY A 526 5.95 24.94 8.29
CA GLY A 526 7.42 24.89 8.28
C GLY A 526 8.05 23.56 8.75
N LEU A 527 7.27 22.52 9.06
CA LEU A 527 7.78 21.20 9.43
C LEU A 527 8.17 20.36 8.20
N TRP A 528 9.27 19.62 8.29
CA TRP A 528 9.62 18.61 7.28
C TRP A 528 8.76 17.35 7.38
N PRO A 529 8.51 16.63 6.27
CA PRO A 529 7.81 15.35 6.29
C PRO A 529 8.48 14.29 7.17
N LEU A 530 7.68 13.43 7.79
CA LEU A 530 8.17 12.22 8.43
C LEU A 530 8.29 11.10 7.38
N TYR A 531 9.50 10.93 6.86
CA TYR A 531 9.84 9.94 5.84
C TYR A 531 10.06 8.53 6.42
N ARG A 532 10.18 7.51 5.55
CA ARG A 532 10.51 6.13 5.95
C ARG A 532 12.01 5.82 5.82
N GLY A 533 12.50 4.91 6.66
CA GLY A 533 13.87 4.42 6.62
C GLY A 533 14.90 5.53 6.73
N PHE A 534 14.88 6.21 7.88
CA PHE A 534 15.55 7.50 8.03
C PHE A 534 16.88 7.35 8.77
N PHE A 535 17.98 7.57 8.05
CA PHE A 535 19.35 7.36 8.51
C PHE A 535 20.14 8.67 8.47
N VAL A 536 20.78 9.01 9.59
CA VAL A 536 21.44 10.30 9.79
C VAL A 536 22.84 10.10 10.38
N ASP A 537 23.87 10.61 9.72
CA ASP A 537 25.19 10.84 10.32
C ASP A 537 25.08 12.08 11.21
N VAL A 538 25.41 11.96 12.50
CA VAL A 538 25.40 13.08 13.47
C VAL A 538 26.83 13.32 13.96
N ASN A 539 27.28 14.57 13.85
CA ASN A 539 28.49 15.07 14.51
C ASN A 539 28.10 15.93 15.72
N LEU A 540 28.78 15.74 16.85
CA LEU A 540 28.68 16.55 18.06
C LEU A 540 30.07 17.03 18.46
N PHE A 541 30.30 18.35 18.47
CA PHE A 541 31.64 18.89 18.68
C PHE A 541 31.65 20.21 19.47
N LYS A 542 32.76 20.51 20.14
CA LYS A 542 32.99 21.81 20.79
C LYS A 542 33.75 22.75 19.85
N ALA A 543 33.26 23.97 19.69
CA ALA A 543 33.89 24.98 18.85
C ALA A 543 34.82 25.87 19.68
N THR A 544 36.06 26.07 19.21
CA THR A 544 37.00 27.00 19.86
C THR A 544 36.48 28.44 19.77
N ASN A 545 36.77 29.29 20.77
CA ASN A 545 36.12 30.61 20.94
C ASN A 545 36.06 31.51 19.68
N LYS A 546 37.07 31.49 18.80
CA LYS A 546 37.00 32.16 17.48
C LYS A 546 35.94 31.53 16.57
N LYS A 547 36.07 30.22 16.33
CA LYS A 547 35.19 29.46 15.43
C LYS A 547 33.76 29.40 15.94
N ALA A 548 33.56 29.42 17.26
CA ALA A 548 32.24 29.56 17.89
C ALA A 548 31.61 30.94 17.63
N ALA A 549 32.40 32.03 17.74
CA ALA A 549 31.92 33.38 17.46
C ALA A 549 31.65 33.61 15.96
N GLU A 550 32.40 32.96 15.08
CA GLU A 550 32.15 32.90 13.63
C GLU A 550 30.86 32.12 13.34
N LEU A 551 30.75 30.86 13.79
CA LEU A 551 29.56 30.00 13.60
C LEU A 551 28.29 30.58 14.23
N ALA A 552 28.38 31.34 15.33
CA ALA A 552 27.22 32.02 15.91
C ALA A 552 26.74 33.21 15.06
N LYS A 553 27.67 34.00 14.51
CA LYS A 553 27.34 35.14 13.63
C LYS A 553 26.83 34.67 12.27
N ASP A 554 27.53 33.74 11.65
CA ASP A 554 27.09 33.12 10.40
C ASP A 554 25.81 32.32 10.62
N GLY A 555 25.66 31.57 11.73
CA GLY A 555 24.44 30.83 12.02
C GLY A 555 23.20 31.72 12.04
N ASP A 556 23.26 32.85 12.75
CA ASP A 556 22.12 33.75 12.88
C ASP A 556 21.86 34.60 11.60
N ALA A 557 22.92 34.95 10.86
CA ALA A 557 22.82 35.61 9.56
C ALA A 557 22.30 34.67 8.46
N LEU A 558 22.84 33.45 8.37
CA LEU A 558 22.44 32.40 7.43
C LEU A 558 21.00 31.95 7.71
N LEU A 559 20.59 31.80 8.97
CA LEU A 559 19.19 31.48 9.30
C LEU A 559 18.23 32.61 8.90
N LYS A 560 18.60 33.88 9.09
CA LYS A 560 17.80 35.02 8.60
C LYS A 560 17.72 35.07 7.06
N ASN A 561 18.85 34.86 6.39
CA ASN A 561 18.93 34.89 4.93
C ASN A 561 18.22 33.68 4.28
N ILE A 562 18.33 32.48 4.85
CA ILE A 562 17.61 31.27 4.36
C ILE A 562 16.10 31.43 4.52
N ASN A 563 15.62 31.96 5.66
CA ASN A 563 14.20 32.24 5.85
C ASN A 563 13.67 33.23 4.78
N GLY A 564 14.46 34.22 4.36
CA GLY A 564 14.06 35.13 3.27
C GLY A 564 14.16 34.54 1.86
N ALA A 565 15.14 33.65 1.62
CA ALA A 565 15.50 33.17 0.29
C ALA A 565 14.83 31.85 -0.15
N LEU A 566 14.30 31.05 0.79
CA LEU A 566 13.50 29.86 0.46
C LEU A 566 12.00 30.14 0.39
N ASP A 567 11.45 30.98 1.27
CA ASP A 567 10.03 31.35 1.25
C ASP A 567 9.63 32.08 -0.06
N SER A 568 10.61 32.69 -0.73
CA SER A 568 10.47 33.33 -2.05
C SER A 568 10.67 32.38 -3.25
N ASN A 569 11.30 31.20 -3.05
CA ASN A 569 11.55 30.20 -4.10
C ASN A 569 10.70 28.91 -3.92
N SER A 570 9.90 28.79 -2.87
CA SER A 570 8.92 27.70 -2.70
C SER A 570 7.56 28.00 -3.35
N LEU A 571 7.46 29.06 -4.16
CA LEU A 571 6.33 29.31 -5.04
C LEU A 571 6.30 28.28 -6.19
N ALA A 572 5.74 27.11 -5.88
CA ALA A 572 5.18 26.10 -6.81
C ALA A 572 5.83 26.02 -8.20
N VAL A 573 7.09 25.58 -8.27
CA VAL A 573 7.78 25.25 -9.54
C VAL A 573 6.96 24.26 -10.38
N ASP A 574 6.24 23.36 -9.71
CA ASP A 574 5.44 22.28 -10.30
C ASP A 574 3.91 22.56 -10.31
N GLY A 575 3.47 23.78 -9.97
CA GLY A 575 2.04 24.18 -9.97
C GLY A 575 1.11 23.50 -8.94
N LEU A 576 1.53 22.40 -8.32
CA LEU A 576 0.76 21.61 -7.36
C LEU A 576 1.05 21.99 -5.90
N ALA A 577 0.07 21.79 -5.01
CA ALA A 577 0.25 21.98 -3.57
C ALA A 577 1.04 20.82 -2.92
N ASP A 578 1.72 21.08 -1.80
CA ASP A 578 2.65 20.12 -1.16
C ASP A 578 1.94 18.86 -0.56
N GLU A 579 0.60 18.85 -0.44
CA GLU A 579 -0.18 17.63 -0.17
C GLU A 579 -0.55 16.85 -1.44
N ASP A 580 -0.76 17.55 -2.56
CA ASP A 580 -1.17 16.97 -3.85
C ASP A 580 0.02 16.35 -4.60
N SER A 581 1.20 16.96 -4.53
CA SER A 581 2.46 16.42 -5.05
C SER A 581 2.94 15.13 -4.35
N ASN A 582 2.32 14.78 -3.23
CA ASN A 582 2.62 13.56 -2.44
C ASN A 582 1.47 12.53 -2.47
N LEU A 583 0.45 12.73 -3.31
CA LEU A 583 -0.72 11.85 -3.37
C LEU A 583 -0.38 10.51 -4.04
N MET A 584 -0.21 9.47 -3.21
CA MET A 584 0.20 8.13 -3.64
C MET A 584 -0.56 7.04 -2.87
N VAL A 585 -1.00 6.00 -3.60
CA VAL A 585 -1.74 4.84 -3.10
C VAL A 585 -1.08 3.54 -3.54
N LYS A 586 -1.24 2.49 -2.75
CA LYS A 586 -0.84 1.12 -3.12
C LYS A 586 -2.03 0.17 -3.12
N LEU A 587 -2.20 -0.45 -4.27
CA LEU A 587 -3.22 -1.42 -4.65
C LEU A 587 -2.58 -2.81 -4.55
N LYS A 588 -3.29 -3.86 -4.11
CA LYS A 588 -2.70 -5.21 -3.92
C LYS A 588 -3.61 -6.33 -4.40
N PHE A 589 -3.07 -7.34 -5.05
CA PHE A 589 -3.86 -8.45 -5.60
C PHE A 589 -4.20 -9.52 -4.54
N LEU A 590 -5.36 -10.16 -4.68
CA LEU A 590 -5.86 -11.18 -3.75
C LEU A 590 -5.00 -12.45 -3.74
N THR A 591 -4.43 -12.81 -4.88
CA THR A 591 -3.50 -13.93 -5.10
C THR A 591 -2.23 -13.82 -4.23
N TYR A 592 -1.73 -12.60 -4.01
CA TYR A 592 -0.70 -12.28 -3.01
C TYR A 592 -1.27 -12.15 -1.59
N LYS A 593 -2.40 -11.44 -1.41
CA LYS A 593 -3.01 -11.21 -0.07
C LYS A 593 -3.30 -12.54 0.63
N LEU A 594 -3.73 -13.56 -0.12
CA LEU A 594 -3.87 -14.94 0.30
C LEU A 594 -2.59 -15.47 0.99
N ARG A 595 -1.47 -15.47 0.27
CA ARG A 595 -0.20 -16.06 0.75
C ARG A 595 0.36 -15.32 1.95
N THR A 596 0.56 -14.00 1.81
CA THR A 596 1.26 -13.21 2.83
C THR A 596 0.38 -12.85 4.03
N PHE A 597 -0.92 -12.58 3.84
CA PHE A 597 -1.79 -12.15 4.93
C PHE A 597 -2.75 -13.22 5.45
N LEU A 598 -3.28 -14.14 4.62
CA LEU A 598 -4.17 -15.20 5.12
C LEU A 598 -3.41 -16.44 5.58
N ILE A 599 -2.39 -16.88 4.82
CA ILE A 599 -1.55 -18.01 5.20
C ILE A 599 -0.46 -17.55 6.18
N ARG A 600 0.62 -16.91 5.72
CA ARG A 600 1.84 -16.60 6.51
C ARG A 600 1.53 -15.92 7.84
N ASN A 601 0.90 -14.74 7.79
CA ASN A 601 0.62 -13.97 9.00
C ASN A 601 -0.49 -14.59 9.88
N GLY A 602 -1.28 -15.52 9.32
CA GLY A 602 -2.31 -16.26 10.06
C GLY A 602 -1.80 -17.53 10.76
N LEU A 603 -0.60 -18.02 10.41
CA LEU A 603 0.02 -19.20 11.05
C LEU A 603 0.07 -19.07 12.58
N SER A 604 0.43 -17.91 13.11
CA SER A 604 0.54 -17.71 14.57
C SER A 604 -0.80 -17.93 15.27
N THR A 605 -1.91 -17.44 14.69
CA THR A 605 -3.27 -17.67 15.22
C THR A 605 -3.69 -19.13 15.05
N LEU A 606 -3.39 -19.76 13.90
CA LEU A 606 -3.73 -21.16 13.66
C LEU A 606 -3.04 -22.13 14.65
N PHE A 607 -1.77 -21.89 14.98
CA PHE A 607 -1.01 -22.77 15.87
C PHE A 607 -1.17 -22.45 17.37
N LYS A 608 -1.46 -21.19 17.76
CA LYS A 608 -1.69 -20.81 19.16
C LYS A 608 -3.16 -20.91 19.57
N ASP A 609 -4.05 -20.36 18.75
CA ASP A 609 -5.46 -20.10 19.08
C ASP A 609 -6.42 -21.08 18.34
N GLY A 610 -5.88 -21.87 17.40
CA GLY A 610 -6.58 -22.96 16.71
C GLY A 610 -7.41 -22.54 15.48
N PRO A 611 -8.02 -23.52 14.78
CA PRO A 611 -8.73 -23.28 13.52
C PRO A 611 -9.91 -22.31 13.61
N SER A 612 -10.63 -22.26 14.75
CA SER A 612 -11.76 -21.33 14.93
C SER A 612 -11.31 -19.87 15.03
N ALA A 613 -10.22 -19.61 15.76
CA ALA A 613 -9.59 -18.30 15.80
C ALA A 613 -8.97 -17.92 14.45
N TYR A 614 -8.36 -18.88 13.75
CA TYR A 614 -7.84 -18.69 12.39
C TYR A 614 -8.94 -18.32 11.38
N ARG A 615 -10.10 -18.99 11.45
CA ARG A 615 -11.30 -18.64 10.67
C ARG A 615 -11.78 -17.22 10.95
N THR A 616 -11.90 -16.87 12.22
CA THR A 616 -12.25 -15.51 12.66
C THR A 616 -11.23 -14.47 12.16
N TYR A 617 -9.94 -14.82 12.16
CA TYR A 617 -8.87 -13.99 11.61
C TYR A 617 -9.00 -13.79 10.09
N TYR A 618 -9.10 -14.86 9.29
CA TYR A 618 -9.08 -14.73 7.83
C TYR A 618 -10.37 -14.07 7.30
N LEU A 619 -11.53 -14.37 7.90
CA LEU A 619 -12.80 -13.71 7.55
C LEU A 619 -12.75 -12.20 7.82
N ARG A 620 -12.16 -11.80 8.96
CA ARG A 620 -11.94 -10.40 9.29
C ARG A 620 -10.99 -9.72 8.30
N GLN A 621 -9.91 -10.37 7.87
CA GLN A 621 -9.02 -9.79 6.85
C GLN A 621 -9.73 -9.57 5.52
N MET A 622 -10.49 -10.55 5.03
CA MET A 622 -11.24 -10.44 3.77
C MET A 622 -12.36 -9.40 3.84
N LYS A 623 -13.13 -9.33 4.95
CA LYS A 623 -14.09 -8.24 5.18
C LYS A 623 -13.40 -6.88 5.15
N ASN A 624 -12.23 -6.77 5.79
CA ASN A 624 -11.42 -5.55 5.78
C ASN A 624 -10.74 -5.26 4.42
N TRP A 625 -10.86 -6.09 3.40
CA TRP A 625 -10.37 -5.83 2.02
C TRP A 625 -11.50 -5.57 1.02
N GLY A 626 -12.77 -5.68 1.41
CA GLY A 626 -13.89 -5.65 0.48
C GLY A 626 -14.00 -6.89 -0.43
N THR A 627 -13.25 -7.97 -0.14
CA THR A 627 -13.24 -9.21 -0.93
C THR A 627 -14.66 -9.72 -1.17
N SER A 628 -14.98 -10.14 -2.39
CA SER A 628 -16.35 -10.41 -2.80
C SER A 628 -16.99 -11.55 -2.02
N PRO A 629 -18.33 -11.55 -1.83
CA PRO A 629 -18.98 -12.61 -1.07
C PRO A 629 -18.93 -14.02 -1.70
N SER A 630 -18.46 -14.14 -2.96
CA SER A 630 -18.14 -15.44 -3.58
C SER A 630 -16.70 -15.84 -3.23
N LYS A 631 -15.72 -14.96 -3.48
CA LYS A 631 -14.31 -15.23 -3.14
C LYS A 631 -14.09 -15.45 -1.66
N GLN A 632 -14.83 -14.77 -0.78
CA GLN A 632 -14.83 -15.10 0.66
C GLN A 632 -15.23 -16.56 0.94
N LYS A 633 -16.25 -17.10 0.25
CA LYS A 633 -16.70 -18.49 0.42
C LYS A 633 -15.69 -19.49 -0.16
N GLU A 634 -15.19 -19.20 -1.36
CA GLU A 634 -14.18 -20.00 -2.07
C GLU A 634 -12.87 -20.08 -1.27
N LEU A 635 -12.33 -18.94 -0.83
CA LEU A 635 -11.14 -18.87 0.01
C LEU A 635 -11.35 -19.51 1.39
N SER A 636 -12.50 -19.29 2.05
CA SER A 636 -12.76 -19.90 3.36
C SER A 636 -12.62 -21.43 3.31
N LYS A 637 -13.22 -22.07 2.29
CA LYS A 637 -13.11 -23.52 2.10
C LYS A 637 -11.65 -23.96 1.96
N MET A 638 -10.88 -23.30 1.10
CA MET A 638 -9.48 -23.63 0.87
C MET A 638 -8.61 -23.39 2.11
N LEU A 639 -8.90 -22.34 2.90
CA LEU A 639 -8.19 -22.02 4.13
C LEU A 639 -8.56 -22.95 5.29
N ASP A 640 -9.79 -23.49 5.33
CA ASP A 640 -10.16 -24.60 6.21
C ASP A 640 -9.38 -25.87 5.86
N GLU A 641 -9.31 -26.23 4.57
CA GLU A 641 -8.51 -27.38 4.10
C GLU A 641 -7.01 -27.20 4.41
N TRP A 642 -6.46 -26.00 4.21
CA TRP A 642 -5.09 -25.64 4.59
C TRP A 642 -4.85 -25.81 6.10
N ALA A 643 -5.78 -25.32 6.92
CA ALA A 643 -5.69 -25.41 8.38
C ALA A 643 -5.66 -26.87 8.87
N VAL A 644 -6.40 -27.77 8.21
CA VAL A 644 -6.35 -29.21 8.49
C VAL A 644 -5.04 -29.82 7.97
N TYR A 645 -4.63 -29.50 6.74
CA TYR A 645 -3.39 -30.00 6.12
C TYR A 645 -2.16 -29.70 7.00
N ILE A 646 -1.92 -28.42 7.32
CA ILE A 646 -0.67 -28.02 7.98
C ILE A 646 -0.63 -28.46 9.44
N ARG A 647 -1.77 -28.47 10.15
CA ARG A 647 -1.84 -29.03 11.51
C ARG A 647 -1.70 -30.55 11.53
N ARG A 648 -2.13 -31.27 10.49
CA ARG A 648 -1.86 -32.72 10.38
C ARG A 648 -0.36 -33.02 10.19
N LYS A 649 0.37 -32.16 9.47
CA LYS A 649 1.81 -32.34 9.20
C LYS A 649 2.71 -31.88 10.34
N TYR A 650 2.40 -30.77 11.01
CA TYR A 650 3.23 -30.17 12.07
C TYR A 650 2.69 -30.35 13.51
N GLY A 651 1.45 -30.81 13.67
CA GLY A 651 0.79 -30.93 14.97
C GLY A 651 0.59 -29.56 15.62
N ASN A 652 1.28 -29.34 16.74
CA ASN A 652 1.32 -28.06 17.46
C ASN A 652 2.67 -27.32 17.29
N LYS A 653 3.61 -27.83 16.48
CA LYS A 653 4.87 -27.12 16.21
C LYS A 653 4.59 -25.98 15.21
N PRO A 654 5.00 -24.73 15.48
CA PRO A 654 4.76 -23.63 14.54
C PRO A 654 5.63 -23.77 13.29
N LEU A 655 5.02 -23.60 12.12
CA LEU A 655 5.73 -23.36 10.86
C LEU A 655 6.37 -21.95 10.88
N SER A 656 7.59 -21.81 10.36
CA SER A 656 8.26 -20.50 10.27
C SER A 656 7.57 -19.58 9.25
N SER A 657 7.50 -18.27 9.53
CA SER A 657 7.06 -17.27 8.55
C SER A 657 8.08 -17.06 7.41
N SER A 658 9.36 -17.39 7.63
CA SER A 658 10.43 -17.19 6.64
C SER A 658 10.46 -18.25 5.52
N THR A 659 9.93 -19.46 5.76
CA THR A 659 9.98 -20.62 4.84
C THR A 659 8.61 -21.23 4.51
N TYR A 660 7.52 -20.53 4.84
CA TYR A 660 6.15 -21.08 4.73
C TYR A 660 5.74 -21.48 3.31
N LEU A 661 6.35 -20.92 2.25
CA LEU A 661 6.01 -21.27 0.86
C LEU A 661 6.43 -22.70 0.50
N SER A 662 7.38 -23.32 1.22
CA SER A 662 7.74 -24.74 1.07
C SER A 662 6.57 -25.68 1.39
N GLU A 663 5.61 -25.21 2.19
CA GLU A 663 4.39 -25.92 2.55
C GLU A 663 3.16 -25.38 1.80
N ALA A 664 3.09 -24.06 1.63
CA ALA A 664 1.95 -23.41 1.00
C ALA A 664 1.92 -23.60 -0.53
N GLU A 665 3.05 -23.53 -1.25
CA GLU A 665 3.04 -23.70 -2.71
C GLU A 665 2.61 -25.10 -3.15
N PRO A 666 3.12 -26.22 -2.59
CA PRO A 666 2.65 -27.56 -2.96
C PRO A 666 1.17 -27.78 -2.62
N PHE A 667 0.69 -27.23 -1.50
CA PHE A 667 -0.74 -27.30 -1.15
C PHE A 667 -1.60 -26.50 -2.14
N LEU A 668 -1.19 -25.26 -2.47
CA LEU A 668 -1.91 -24.39 -3.40
C LEU A 668 -1.92 -24.96 -4.82
N GLU A 669 -0.82 -25.54 -5.28
CA GLU A 669 -0.73 -26.26 -6.57
C GLU A 669 -1.68 -27.47 -6.60
N GLN A 670 -1.69 -28.30 -5.55
CA GLN A 670 -2.62 -29.43 -5.43
C GLN A 670 -4.09 -29.00 -5.28
N TYR A 671 -4.36 -27.79 -4.78
CA TYR A 671 -5.71 -27.23 -4.71
C TYR A 671 -6.15 -26.70 -6.09
N ALA A 672 -5.27 -25.99 -6.79
CA ALA A 672 -5.49 -25.45 -8.13
C ALA A 672 -5.79 -26.55 -9.17
N LYS A 673 -4.99 -27.62 -9.21
CA LYS A 673 -5.14 -28.74 -10.16
C LYS A 673 -6.50 -29.44 -10.13
N ARG A 674 -7.35 -29.17 -9.11
CA ARG A 674 -8.70 -29.75 -8.98
C ARG A 674 -9.76 -29.07 -9.85
N SER A 675 -9.59 -27.79 -10.24
CA SER A 675 -10.49 -27.11 -11.18
C SER A 675 -9.93 -25.79 -11.72
N PRO A 676 -10.32 -25.34 -12.93
CA PRO A 676 -9.99 -24.00 -13.43
C PRO A 676 -10.43 -22.86 -12.50
N SER A 677 -11.53 -23.03 -11.77
CA SER A 677 -11.99 -22.06 -10.77
C SER A 677 -11.05 -21.96 -9.56
N ASN A 678 -10.45 -23.08 -9.13
CA ASN A 678 -9.43 -23.07 -8.09
C ASN A 678 -8.13 -22.43 -8.58
N GLN A 679 -7.75 -22.68 -9.84
CA GLN A 679 -6.58 -22.03 -10.48
C GLN A 679 -6.75 -20.50 -10.55
N ALA A 680 -7.94 -20.00 -10.92
CA ALA A 680 -8.24 -18.57 -10.92
C ALA A 680 -8.32 -17.96 -9.50
N LEU A 681 -8.76 -18.73 -8.50
CA LEU A 681 -8.86 -18.31 -7.10
C LEU A 681 -7.48 -18.04 -6.44
N ILE A 682 -6.46 -18.82 -6.81
CA ILE A 682 -5.15 -18.81 -6.12
C ILE A 682 -4.01 -18.22 -6.96
N GLY A 683 -4.21 -18.00 -8.26
CA GLY A 683 -3.17 -17.60 -9.20
C GLY A 683 -2.21 -18.74 -9.53
N ALA A 684 -1.07 -18.44 -10.16
CA ALA A 684 -0.02 -19.45 -10.39
C ALA A 684 0.48 -20.04 -9.06
N ALA A 685 0.80 -21.35 -9.03
CA ALA A 685 1.39 -22.03 -7.88
C ALA A 685 2.30 -23.19 -8.34
N GLY A 686 3.15 -23.67 -7.43
CA GLY A 686 4.03 -24.84 -7.67
C GLY A 686 5.44 -24.50 -8.17
N ASN A 687 5.82 -23.22 -8.21
CA ASN A 687 7.19 -22.78 -8.49
C ASN A 687 8.13 -23.13 -7.31
N LEU A 688 8.54 -24.40 -7.23
CA LEU A 688 9.28 -25.00 -6.12
C LEU A 688 10.76 -24.61 -6.06
N VAL A 689 11.02 -23.34 -5.75
CA VAL A 689 12.34 -22.85 -5.32
C VAL A 689 12.60 -23.35 -3.89
N GLN A 690 13.52 -24.31 -3.70
CA GLN A 690 13.83 -24.92 -2.39
C GLN A 690 14.85 -24.07 -1.60
N THR A 691 14.34 -23.21 -0.71
CA THR A 691 15.14 -22.27 0.09
C THR A 691 15.94 -22.92 1.22
N GLU A 692 15.60 -24.16 1.61
CA GLU A 692 16.19 -24.90 2.75
C GLU A 692 17.72 -25.00 2.69
N ASN A 693 18.28 -24.96 1.48
CA ASN A 693 19.70 -25.11 1.24
C ASN A 693 20.49 -23.79 1.20
N PHE A 694 19.82 -22.63 1.05
CA PHE A 694 20.47 -21.33 0.79
C PHE A 694 19.88 -20.12 1.52
N LEU A 695 18.86 -20.29 2.37
CA LEU A 695 18.31 -19.20 3.19
C LEU A 695 19.42 -18.53 4.01
N ALA A 696 19.38 -17.20 4.11
CA ALA A 696 20.27 -16.46 4.99
C ALA A 696 20.07 -16.88 6.46
N ILE A 697 21.14 -16.87 7.25
CA ILE A 697 21.01 -16.97 8.70
C ILE A 697 20.49 -15.62 9.18
N LEU A 698 19.24 -15.60 9.66
CA LEU A 698 18.69 -14.46 10.38
C LEU A 698 18.89 -14.72 11.87
N ASP A 699 19.61 -13.82 12.54
CA ASP A 699 19.86 -13.89 13.98
C ASP A 699 18.55 -14.09 14.77
N ALA A 700 18.47 -15.17 15.56
CA ALA A 700 17.23 -15.68 16.13
C ALA A 700 16.56 -14.73 17.14
N GLU A 701 17.33 -13.77 17.68
CA GLU A 701 16.82 -12.71 18.54
C GLU A 701 16.13 -11.58 17.76
N ARG A 702 16.39 -11.41 16.46
CA ARG A 702 15.92 -10.28 15.65
C ARG A 702 14.63 -10.58 14.89
N ASP A 703 13.83 -9.55 14.62
CA ASP A 703 12.60 -9.65 13.81
C ASP A 703 12.80 -9.27 12.32
N GLU A 704 11.71 -9.31 11.53
CA GLU A 704 11.71 -8.93 10.09
C GLU A 704 12.07 -7.45 9.84
N GLU A 705 12.27 -6.61 10.87
CA GLU A 705 12.77 -5.23 10.76
C GLU A 705 14.23 -5.08 11.26
N GLY A 706 14.77 -6.11 11.92
CA GLY A 706 16.12 -6.17 12.51
C GLY A 706 16.18 -5.95 14.02
N ASP A 707 15.04 -5.93 14.72
CA ASP A 707 14.96 -5.55 16.13
C ASP A 707 15.02 -6.74 17.08
N LEU A 708 15.86 -6.63 18.11
CA LEU A 708 15.96 -7.61 19.20
C LEU A 708 14.62 -7.74 19.94
N ARG A 709 14.11 -8.96 20.01
CA ARG A 709 12.89 -9.30 20.76
C ARG A 709 13.11 -9.07 22.25
N ALA A 710 12.22 -8.29 22.87
CA ALA A 710 12.15 -8.20 24.32
C ALA A 710 11.80 -9.58 24.90
N GLU A 711 12.60 -10.09 25.82
CA GLU A 711 12.34 -11.36 26.48
C GLU A 711 10.99 -11.35 27.20
N HIS A 712 10.19 -12.39 26.94
CA HIS A 712 9.09 -12.79 27.81
C HIS A 712 9.45 -14.17 28.33
N GLY A 713 9.89 -14.21 29.60
CA GLY A 713 10.50 -15.37 30.22
C GLY A 713 9.65 -16.64 30.07
N ALA A 714 10.31 -17.74 29.71
CA ALA A 714 9.65 -19.02 29.48
C ALA A 714 9.03 -19.56 30.79
N ALA A 715 7.75 -19.93 30.73
CA ALA A 715 7.09 -20.68 31.79
C ALA A 715 7.40 -22.20 31.66
N PRO A 716 7.58 -22.95 32.77
CA PRO A 716 7.81 -24.39 32.71
C PRO A 716 6.64 -25.19 32.13
N SER A 717 6.91 -26.43 31.73
CA SER A 717 5.98 -27.30 30.99
C SER A 717 5.40 -28.45 31.82
N SER A 718 4.29 -29.02 31.31
CA SER A 718 3.67 -30.30 31.71
C SER A 718 2.78 -30.26 32.98
N PRO A 719 1.85 -31.23 33.19
CA PRO A 719 1.56 -32.42 32.38
C PRO A 719 0.11 -32.52 31.83
N THR A 720 -0.12 -33.56 31.03
CA THR A 720 -1.39 -33.90 30.37
C THR A 720 -2.34 -34.70 31.27
N SER A 721 -3.66 -34.54 31.10
CA SER A 721 -4.64 -35.58 31.47
C SER A 721 -5.85 -35.57 30.52
N THR A 722 -6.45 -36.75 30.28
CA THR A 722 -7.57 -36.98 29.35
C THR A 722 -8.81 -37.50 30.10
N SER A 723 -9.99 -36.98 29.77
CA SER A 723 -11.30 -37.61 30.01
C SER A 723 -12.36 -36.98 29.08
N VAL A 724 -13.57 -37.54 29.03
CA VAL A 724 -14.51 -37.46 27.90
C VAL A 724 -15.81 -36.71 28.26
N ASP A 725 -16.35 -36.00 27.26
CA ASP A 725 -17.71 -35.42 27.12
C ASP A 725 -18.57 -35.15 28.36
N VAL A 726 -18.45 -33.92 28.89
CA VAL A 726 -19.60 -33.14 29.40
C VAL A 726 -19.40 -31.68 28.96
N VAL A 727 -20.45 -31.02 28.45
CA VAL A 727 -20.40 -29.61 28.00
C VAL A 727 -20.27 -28.66 29.22
N PRO A 728 -19.15 -27.92 29.41
CA PRO A 728 -18.95 -27.11 30.61
C PRO A 728 -19.62 -25.73 30.53
N LYS A 729 -20.45 -25.39 31.53
CA LYS A 729 -21.08 -24.06 31.69
C LYS A 729 -20.10 -23.01 32.24
N THR A 730 -19.07 -22.62 31.47
CA THR A 730 -17.94 -21.84 32.01
C THR A 730 -17.51 -20.58 31.23
N GLU A 731 -18.34 -20.01 30.35
CA GLU A 731 -18.05 -18.69 29.76
C GLU A 731 -18.63 -17.52 30.59
N GLY A 732 -17.78 -16.52 30.89
CA GLY A 732 -18.15 -15.31 31.61
C GLY A 732 -18.48 -14.13 30.67
N LEU A 733 -19.63 -13.51 30.90
CA LEU A 733 -20.21 -12.44 30.08
C LEU A 733 -19.53 -11.06 30.29
N ILE A 734 -19.46 -10.24 29.24
CA ILE A 734 -19.24 -8.79 29.37
C ILE A 734 -20.54 -8.06 29.03
N VAL A 735 -20.97 -7.16 29.90
CA VAL A 735 -22.02 -6.17 29.59
C VAL A 735 -21.33 -4.82 29.41
N PHE A 736 -21.59 -4.11 28.32
CA PHE A 736 -21.01 -2.79 28.05
C PHE A 736 -22.06 -1.83 27.50
N PHE A 737 -21.75 -0.53 27.51
CA PHE A 737 -22.70 0.51 27.08
C PHE A 737 -22.23 1.20 25.79
N PRO A 738 -23.16 1.57 24.89
CA PRO A 738 -22.84 2.41 23.72
C PRO A 738 -22.36 3.80 24.14
N GLY A 739 -21.77 4.54 23.20
CA GLY A 739 -20.98 5.76 23.42
C GLY A 739 -21.70 7.01 23.95
N ILE A 740 -22.83 6.88 24.66
CA ILE A 740 -23.66 7.99 25.12
C ILE A 740 -23.06 8.60 26.41
N PRO A 741 -22.71 9.90 26.46
CA PRO A 741 -22.34 10.59 27.70
C PRO A 741 -23.54 10.73 28.66
N GLY A 742 -23.31 10.87 29.97
CA GLY A 742 -24.34 11.24 30.96
C GLY A 742 -25.43 10.19 31.28
N CYS A 743 -25.56 9.08 30.54
CA CYS A 743 -26.65 8.10 30.68
C CYS A 743 -26.60 7.18 31.92
N ALA A 744 -26.26 7.71 33.11
CA ALA A 744 -26.37 7.06 34.42
C ALA A 744 -25.68 5.68 34.64
N LYS A 745 -24.84 5.22 33.69
CA LYS A 745 -24.16 3.90 33.70
C LYS A 745 -23.60 3.47 35.05
N SER A 746 -22.86 4.35 35.72
CA SER A 746 -22.16 4.04 36.97
C SER A 746 -23.12 3.84 38.15
N ALA A 747 -24.28 4.52 38.14
CA ALA A 747 -25.36 4.27 39.08
C ALA A 747 -26.07 2.94 38.77
N LEU A 748 -26.38 2.67 37.50
CA LEU A 748 -26.99 1.41 37.07
C LEU A 748 -26.11 0.20 37.43
N CYS A 749 -24.80 0.27 37.16
CA CYS A 749 -23.84 -0.77 37.56
C CYS A 749 -23.79 -0.98 39.07
N LYS A 750 -23.93 0.09 39.87
CA LYS A 750 -23.94 0.02 41.34
C LYS A 750 -25.19 -0.69 41.86
N GLU A 751 -26.38 -0.35 41.35
CA GLU A 751 -27.62 -0.97 41.82
C GLU A 751 -27.75 -2.45 41.39
N ILE A 752 -27.30 -2.80 40.17
CA ILE A 752 -27.24 -4.21 39.74
C ILE A 752 -26.25 -5.02 40.61
N LEU A 753 -25.14 -4.42 41.08
CA LEU A 753 -24.21 -5.07 42.01
C LEU A 753 -24.80 -5.24 43.43
N ASN A 754 -25.65 -4.32 43.88
CA ASN A 754 -26.26 -4.34 45.21
C ASN A 754 -27.48 -5.27 45.31
N THR A 755 -28.00 -5.77 44.19
CA THR A 755 -29.26 -6.53 44.15
C THR A 755 -29.11 -7.93 44.79
N PRO A 756 -29.90 -8.29 45.83
CA PRO A 756 -29.83 -9.60 46.47
C PRO A 756 -30.11 -10.76 45.49
N GLY A 757 -29.30 -11.81 45.55
CA GLY A 757 -29.42 -13.01 44.70
C GLY A 757 -28.75 -12.92 43.33
N GLY A 758 -28.23 -11.75 42.93
CA GLY A 758 -27.49 -11.59 41.67
C GLY A 758 -28.32 -11.92 40.42
N LEU A 759 -27.70 -12.61 39.45
CA LEU A 759 -28.33 -12.94 38.16
C LEU A 759 -29.01 -14.33 38.11
N GLY A 760 -29.09 -15.04 39.24
CA GLY A 760 -29.79 -16.33 39.33
C GLY A 760 -29.06 -17.55 38.76
N ASP A 761 -27.83 -17.35 38.25
CA ASP A 761 -26.83 -18.40 38.12
C ASP A 761 -25.61 -18.07 39.00
N ASN A 762 -24.82 -19.08 39.37
CA ASN A 762 -23.79 -18.96 40.40
C ASN A 762 -22.52 -18.21 39.95
N ARG A 763 -22.49 -17.59 38.76
CA ARG A 763 -21.34 -16.78 38.30
C ARG A 763 -21.21 -15.48 39.11
N PRO A 764 -20.01 -15.16 39.66
CA PRO A 764 -19.80 -13.91 40.36
C PRO A 764 -19.93 -12.71 39.42
N LEU A 765 -20.60 -11.66 39.90
CA LEU A 765 -20.76 -10.37 39.22
C LEU A 765 -19.69 -9.36 39.68
N HIS A 766 -19.26 -8.48 38.79
CA HIS A 766 -18.27 -7.44 39.10
C HIS A 766 -18.40 -6.24 38.16
N SER A 767 -18.04 -5.04 38.63
CA SER A 767 -17.81 -3.87 37.77
C SER A 767 -16.48 -3.21 38.09
N LEU A 768 -15.84 -2.66 37.06
CA LEU A 768 -14.70 -1.77 37.17
C LEU A 768 -15.20 -0.37 36.79
N MET A 769 -15.06 0.63 37.68
CA MET A 769 -15.50 1.99 37.38
C MET A 769 -14.59 2.69 36.35
N GLY A 770 -15.19 3.31 35.34
CA GLY A 770 -14.45 3.91 34.22
C GLY A 770 -13.52 5.04 34.62
N ASP A 771 -14.05 5.98 35.39
CA ASP A 771 -13.42 7.28 35.67
C ASP A 771 -12.19 7.16 36.57
N LEU A 772 -12.23 6.21 37.53
CA LEU A 772 -11.12 5.91 38.44
C LEU A 772 -9.92 5.24 37.74
N ILE A 773 -10.12 4.62 36.57
CA ILE A 773 -9.11 3.81 35.87
C ILE A 773 -8.56 4.51 34.61
N LYS A 774 -9.23 5.58 34.14
CA LYS A 774 -8.78 6.49 33.07
C LYS A 774 -8.40 5.73 31.78
N GLY A 775 -7.20 5.99 31.23
CA GLY A 775 -6.79 5.48 29.91
C GLY A 775 -6.61 3.96 29.81
N ARG A 776 -6.30 3.27 30.92
CA ARG A 776 -5.96 1.82 30.93
C ARG A 776 -7.15 0.89 31.21
N TYR A 777 -8.37 1.40 31.06
CA TYR A 777 -9.61 0.69 31.40
C TYR A 777 -9.73 -0.69 30.75
N TRP A 778 -9.72 -0.74 29.42
CA TRP A 778 -9.95 -1.98 28.67
C TRP A 778 -8.82 -3.01 28.84
N GLN A 779 -7.60 -2.56 29.16
CA GLN A 779 -6.51 -3.47 29.58
C GLN A 779 -6.85 -4.14 30.92
N LYS A 780 -7.23 -3.38 31.96
CA LYS A 780 -7.63 -3.97 33.25
C LYS A 780 -8.82 -4.93 33.12
N VAL A 781 -9.81 -4.62 32.26
CA VAL A 781 -10.93 -5.53 31.96
C VAL A 781 -10.42 -6.85 31.35
N ALA A 782 -9.49 -6.79 30.38
CA ALA A 782 -8.92 -7.96 29.75
C ALA A 782 -8.07 -8.80 30.72
N ASP A 783 -7.23 -8.16 31.53
CA ASP A 783 -6.36 -8.84 32.50
C ASP A 783 -7.18 -9.49 33.63
N GLU A 784 -8.27 -8.87 34.08
CA GLU A 784 -9.19 -9.47 35.03
C GLU A 784 -9.97 -10.65 34.45
N ARG A 785 -10.38 -10.61 33.16
CA ARG A 785 -11.00 -11.77 32.51
C ARG A 785 -10.03 -12.95 32.36
N LYS A 786 -8.74 -12.71 32.10
CA LYS A 786 -7.71 -13.77 32.10
C LYS A 786 -7.61 -14.47 33.47
N LYS A 787 -7.73 -13.72 34.57
CA LYS A 787 -7.69 -14.28 35.94
C LYS A 787 -8.96 -15.02 36.34
N LYS A 788 -10.14 -14.55 35.90
CA LYS A 788 -11.46 -15.08 36.30
C LYS A 788 -12.39 -15.23 35.09
N PRO A 789 -12.17 -16.23 34.20
CA PRO A 789 -12.84 -16.31 32.90
C PRO A 789 -14.36 -16.52 32.97
N ALA A 790 -14.87 -17.14 34.04
CA ALA A 790 -16.31 -17.36 34.24
C ALA A 790 -17.07 -16.16 34.87
N ARG A 791 -16.39 -15.04 35.18
CA ARG A 791 -16.99 -13.89 35.89
C ARG A 791 -17.81 -13.00 34.94
N ILE A 792 -19.00 -12.59 35.37
CA ILE A 792 -19.80 -11.58 34.65
C ILE A 792 -19.24 -10.19 34.98
N THR A 793 -18.89 -9.41 33.96
CA THR A 793 -18.25 -8.10 34.14
C THR A 793 -19.08 -6.98 33.50
N LEU A 794 -19.61 -6.08 34.33
CA LEU A 794 -20.28 -4.85 33.92
C LEU A 794 -19.22 -3.78 33.63
N ALA A 795 -19.04 -3.44 32.37
CA ALA A 795 -18.09 -2.44 31.91
C ALA A 795 -18.69 -1.03 32.00
N ASP A 796 -18.49 -0.38 33.14
CA ASP A 796 -18.79 1.05 33.38
C ASP A 796 -17.84 1.99 32.59
N LYS A 797 -17.81 1.84 31.27
CA LYS A 797 -17.17 2.77 30.33
C LYS A 797 -17.83 2.65 28.96
N ASN A 798 -17.97 3.78 28.27
CA ASN A 798 -18.41 3.82 26.87
C ASN A 798 -17.54 2.89 26.01
N ALA A 799 -18.17 2.05 25.18
CA ALA A 799 -17.49 1.30 24.14
C ALA A 799 -16.78 2.26 23.16
N PRO A 800 -15.58 1.89 22.64
CA PRO A 800 -14.89 2.70 21.63
C PRO A 800 -15.60 2.58 20.27
N ASN A 801 -16.28 3.65 19.85
CA ASN A 801 -16.32 4.17 18.48
C ASN A 801 -17.19 5.45 18.41
N GLU A 802 -16.74 6.45 17.66
CA GLU A 802 -17.42 7.76 17.52
C GLU A 802 -17.90 8.02 16.07
N GLU A 803 -17.69 7.06 15.16
CA GLU A 803 -17.87 7.21 13.70
C GLU A 803 -19.19 6.63 13.14
N VAL A 804 -20.11 6.15 13.99
CA VAL A 804 -21.27 5.32 13.57
C VAL A 804 -22.62 6.08 13.57
N TRP A 805 -22.65 7.34 14.02
CA TRP A 805 -23.86 8.04 14.46
C TRP A 805 -24.79 8.61 13.35
N GLY A 806 -24.77 8.01 12.15
CA GLY A 806 -25.52 8.48 10.97
C GLY A 806 -26.68 7.60 10.49
N GLN A 807 -26.91 6.42 11.08
CA GLN A 807 -27.92 5.45 10.61
C GLN A 807 -29.23 5.51 11.40
N SER A 808 -30.31 4.91 10.87
CA SER A 808 -31.57 4.83 11.62
C SER A 808 -31.43 3.93 12.85
N ARG A 809 -32.24 4.18 13.87
CA ARG A 809 -32.21 3.42 15.13
C ARG A 809 -32.40 1.91 14.93
N ARG A 810 -33.16 1.49 13.91
CA ARG A 810 -33.39 0.07 13.59
C ARG A 810 -32.15 -0.59 12.97
N GLU A 811 -31.42 0.12 12.12
CA GLU A 811 -30.17 -0.35 11.53
C GLU A 811 -29.07 -0.44 12.59
N PHE A 812 -28.97 0.57 13.46
CA PHE A 812 -28.06 0.58 14.60
C PHE A 812 -28.33 -0.59 15.57
N GLU A 813 -29.59 -0.81 15.98
CA GLU A 813 -29.93 -1.94 16.87
C GLU A 813 -29.65 -3.29 16.17
N ASN A 814 -29.84 -3.41 14.85
CA ASN A 814 -29.48 -4.60 14.08
C ASN A 814 -27.96 -4.84 13.99
N GLU A 815 -27.12 -3.81 13.77
CA GLU A 815 -25.65 -3.98 13.78
C GLU A 815 -25.18 -4.49 15.16
N LEU A 816 -25.76 -3.97 16.24
CA LEU A 816 -25.44 -4.43 17.59
C LEU A 816 -25.84 -5.90 17.81
N TYR A 817 -26.99 -6.35 17.28
CA TYR A 817 -27.36 -7.77 17.32
C TYR A 817 -26.39 -8.66 16.51
N GLU A 818 -26.05 -8.31 15.27
CA GLU A 818 -25.08 -9.10 14.47
C GLU A 818 -23.69 -9.16 15.11
N ARG A 819 -23.27 -8.07 15.77
CA ARG A 819 -21.89 -7.88 16.25
C ARG A 819 -21.66 -8.38 17.67
N PHE A 820 -22.70 -8.43 18.50
CA PHE A 820 -22.60 -8.75 19.94
C PHE A 820 -23.60 -9.81 20.42
N GLY A 821 -24.50 -10.32 19.57
CA GLY A 821 -25.37 -11.47 19.83
C GLY A 821 -26.56 -11.23 20.77
N SER A 822 -26.44 -10.34 21.75
CA SER A 822 -27.53 -9.96 22.65
C SER A 822 -27.43 -8.48 23.03
N LEU A 823 -28.58 -7.80 23.06
CA LEU A 823 -28.67 -6.36 23.34
C LEU A 823 -29.66 -6.13 24.49
N VAL A 824 -29.15 -5.59 25.60
CA VAL A 824 -29.95 -5.14 26.75
C VAL A 824 -30.39 -3.70 26.51
N LYS A 825 -31.70 -3.44 26.60
CA LYS A 825 -32.30 -2.13 26.39
C LYS A 825 -32.74 -1.53 27.71
N MET A 826 -32.13 -0.41 28.08
CA MET A 826 -32.54 0.40 29.24
C MET A 826 -33.67 1.37 28.84
N PRO A 827 -34.88 1.25 29.42
CA PRO A 827 -35.98 2.17 29.13
C PRO A 827 -35.80 3.47 29.95
N LEU A 828 -35.24 4.51 29.33
CA LEU A 828 -35.12 5.86 29.94
C LEU A 828 -36.34 6.76 29.72
N LEU A 829 -37.10 6.52 28.65
CA LEU A 829 -38.24 7.33 28.24
C LEU A 829 -39.46 6.43 28.02
N LYS A 830 -40.63 6.93 28.39
CA LYS A 830 -41.90 6.23 28.25
C LYS A 830 -42.23 5.94 26.77
N PRO A 831 -42.78 4.75 26.43
CA PRO A 831 -43.10 4.40 25.05
C PRO A 831 -44.22 5.29 24.49
N ASP A 832 -45.20 5.62 25.33
CA ASP A 832 -46.42 6.41 25.13
C ASP A 832 -46.23 7.93 25.31
N ARG A 833 -44.98 8.40 25.49
CA ARG A 833 -44.70 9.82 25.74
C ARG A 833 -45.24 10.75 24.65
N ALA A 834 -45.75 11.90 25.06
CA ALA A 834 -46.05 13.00 24.16
C ALA A 834 -44.80 13.50 23.42
N PRO A 835 -44.94 14.10 22.22
CA PRO A 835 -43.82 14.74 21.52
C PRO A 835 -43.16 15.84 22.34
N LEU A 836 -41.86 16.11 22.08
CA LEU A 836 -41.16 17.24 22.68
C LEU A 836 -41.88 18.57 22.35
N PRO A 837 -41.97 19.53 23.29
CA PRO A 837 -42.58 20.83 23.03
C PRO A 837 -41.89 21.53 21.85
N GLY A 838 -42.67 22.24 21.01
CA GLY A 838 -42.14 22.88 19.81
C GLY A 838 -41.00 23.87 20.08
N THR A 839 -41.05 24.54 21.23
CA THR A 839 -39.99 25.37 21.82
C THR A 839 -38.69 24.60 22.09
N VAL A 840 -38.77 23.45 22.78
CA VAL A 840 -37.62 22.56 23.06
C VAL A 840 -37.03 22.04 21.75
N LYS A 841 -37.88 21.66 20.79
CA LYS A 841 -37.40 21.25 19.46
C LYS A 841 -36.70 22.39 18.73
N ALA A 842 -37.31 23.58 18.68
CA ALA A 842 -36.78 24.73 17.96
C ALA A 842 -35.40 25.18 18.49
N VAL A 843 -35.18 25.19 19.81
CA VAL A 843 -33.86 25.55 20.38
C VAL A 843 -32.81 24.45 20.13
N LEU A 844 -33.20 23.18 19.99
CA LEU A 844 -32.28 22.12 19.59
C LEU A 844 -31.92 22.22 18.09
N ASP A 845 -32.91 22.49 17.22
CA ASP A 845 -32.71 22.71 15.78
C ASP A 845 -31.88 23.99 15.52
N GLU A 846 -32.03 25.04 16.34
CA GLU A 846 -31.16 26.23 16.36
C GLU A 846 -29.70 25.83 16.64
N GLY A 847 -29.46 25.05 17.69
CA GLY A 847 -28.12 24.60 18.09
C GLY A 847 -27.44 23.72 17.05
N ILE A 848 -28.19 22.81 16.43
CA ILE A 848 -27.71 21.97 15.31
C ILE A 848 -27.34 22.85 14.10
N SER A 849 -28.14 23.87 13.81
CA SER A 849 -27.89 24.80 12.70
C SER A 849 -26.67 25.68 12.97
N LEU A 850 -26.52 26.19 14.19
CA LEU A 850 -25.35 26.98 14.62
C LEU A 850 -24.07 26.13 14.66
N PHE A 851 -24.15 24.86 15.07
CA PHE A 851 -23.04 23.91 15.00
C PHE A 851 -22.60 23.66 13.56
N ARG A 852 -23.55 23.40 12.65
CA ARG A 852 -23.27 23.23 11.21
C ARG A 852 -22.63 24.49 10.60
N LEU A 853 -23.10 25.68 10.97
CA LEU A 853 -22.55 26.96 10.51
C LEU A 853 -21.12 27.22 11.03
N HIS A 854 -20.83 26.83 12.28
CA HIS A 854 -19.46 26.86 12.80
C HIS A 854 -18.57 25.84 12.10
N GLN A 855 -19.06 24.60 11.92
CA GLN A 855 -18.33 23.50 11.31
C GLN A 855 -17.96 23.81 9.86
N SER A 856 -18.89 24.35 9.06
CA SER A 856 -18.64 24.70 7.65
C SER A 856 -17.66 25.88 7.50
N ARG A 857 -17.65 26.84 8.43
CA ARG A 857 -16.77 28.01 8.38
C ARG A 857 -15.38 27.78 8.97
N HIS A 858 -15.23 26.87 9.93
CA HIS A 858 -13.99 26.73 10.72
C HIS A 858 -13.39 25.33 10.74
N GLY A 859 -14.09 24.29 10.24
CA GLY A 859 -13.57 22.92 10.19
C GLY A 859 -13.27 22.29 11.55
N ARG A 860 -13.89 22.80 12.63
CA ARG A 860 -13.65 22.39 14.02
C ARG A 860 -14.96 22.05 14.73
N ALA A 861 -14.87 21.17 15.72
CA ALA A 861 -16.01 20.72 16.55
C ALA A 861 -16.10 21.42 17.93
N GLU A 862 -15.28 22.44 18.21
CA GLU A 862 -15.37 23.26 19.44
C GLU A 862 -16.00 24.64 19.14
N PRO A 863 -17.35 24.76 19.09
CA PRO A 863 -18.02 26.01 18.70
C PRO A 863 -17.85 27.15 19.72
N SER A 864 -17.41 26.85 20.94
CA SER A 864 -17.14 27.83 22.01
C SER A 864 -15.91 28.72 21.77
N LYS A 865 -15.16 28.52 20.68
CA LYS A 865 -13.97 29.33 20.31
C LYS A 865 -14.00 29.68 18.83
N GLY A 866 -14.18 30.95 18.48
CA GLY A 866 -14.17 31.43 17.09
C GLY A 866 -15.24 32.47 16.80
N SER A 867 -15.53 32.70 15.52
CA SER A 867 -16.39 33.80 15.05
C SER A 867 -17.88 33.67 15.41
N TYR A 868 -18.30 32.57 16.04
CA TYR A 868 -19.67 32.32 16.49
C TYR A 868 -19.79 32.06 18.01
N ALA A 869 -18.74 32.33 18.79
CA ALA A 869 -18.73 32.00 20.22
C ALA A 869 -19.74 32.78 21.06
N LYS A 870 -20.12 34.00 20.62
CA LYS A 870 -21.12 34.85 21.29
C LYS A 870 -22.53 34.31 21.07
N GLU A 871 -22.82 33.93 19.83
CA GLU A 871 -24.05 33.28 19.38
C GLU A 871 -24.22 31.94 20.09
N TRP A 872 -23.14 31.17 20.25
CA TRP A 872 -23.15 29.89 20.97
C TRP A 872 -23.47 30.07 22.46
N ALA A 873 -22.87 31.05 23.13
CA ALA A 873 -23.18 31.35 24.53
C ALA A 873 -24.63 31.82 24.72
N GLN A 874 -25.16 32.64 23.81
CA GLN A 874 -26.55 33.07 23.81
C GLN A 874 -27.53 31.91 23.55
N TRP A 875 -27.17 31.00 22.62
CA TRP A 875 -27.92 29.78 22.39
C TRP A 875 -27.91 28.86 23.62
N GLU A 876 -26.78 28.67 24.29
CA GLU A 876 -26.70 27.85 25.50
C GLU A 876 -27.59 28.43 26.63
N GLN A 877 -27.63 29.76 26.76
CA GLN A 877 -28.54 30.44 27.69
C GLN A 877 -30.02 30.21 27.33
N ARG A 878 -30.38 30.30 26.03
CA ARG A 878 -31.73 29.94 25.55
C ARG A 878 -32.06 28.48 25.84
N LEU A 879 -31.17 27.55 25.49
CA LEU A 879 -31.35 26.11 25.72
C LEU A 879 -31.62 25.82 27.19
N ARG A 880 -30.80 26.36 28.10
CA ARG A 880 -30.98 26.20 29.55
C ARG A 880 -32.35 26.73 29.99
N ALA A 881 -32.71 27.95 29.60
CA ALA A 881 -34.00 28.54 29.96
C ALA A 881 -35.19 27.73 29.42
N THR A 882 -35.14 27.26 28.17
CA THR A 882 -36.19 26.43 27.55
C THR A 882 -36.30 25.05 28.20
N LEU A 883 -35.18 24.40 28.53
CA LEU A 883 -35.20 23.11 29.22
C LEU A 883 -35.76 23.23 30.64
N PHE A 884 -35.40 24.27 31.39
CA PHE A 884 -36.00 24.53 32.71
C PHE A 884 -37.50 24.88 32.61
N GLY A 885 -37.90 25.71 31.64
CA GLY A 885 -39.31 26.05 31.40
C GLY A 885 -40.20 24.87 30.98
N HIS A 886 -39.60 23.74 30.57
CA HIS A 886 -40.30 22.50 30.25
C HIS A 886 -39.92 21.32 31.16
N ALA A 887 -39.32 21.58 32.33
CA ALA A 887 -38.84 20.54 33.24
C ALA A 887 -39.94 19.54 33.65
N GLU A 888 -41.17 19.99 33.92
CA GLU A 888 -42.29 19.09 34.26
C GLU A 888 -42.62 18.10 33.13
N HIS A 889 -42.66 18.57 31.88
CA HIS A 889 -42.84 17.69 30.72
C HIS A 889 -41.64 16.75 30.55
N LEU A 890 -40.42 17.28 30.63
CA LEU A 890 -39.21 16.48 30.47
C LEU A 890 -39.08 15.40 31.55
N ASN A 891 -39.60 15.64 32.76
CA ASN A 891 -39.69 14.64 33.82
C ASN A 891 -40.88 13.67 33.61
N SER A 892 -42.03 14.15 33.14
CA SER A 892 -43.21 13.28 32.95
C SER A 892 -43.03 12.23 31.85
N ILE A 893 -42.16 12.50 30.85
CA ILE A 893 -41.80 11.54 29.80
C ILE A 893 -40.69 10.55 30.20
N GLN A 894 -40.02 10.73 31.34
CA GLN A 894 -38.99 9.81 31.83
C GLN A 894 -39.60 8.58 32.51
N VAL A 895 -38.85 7.49 32.52
CA VAL A 895 -39.16 6.27 33.27
C VAL A 895 -38.47 6.34 34.64
N PRO A 896 -39.14 5.98 35.76
CA PRO A 896 -38.51 5.93 37.08
C PRO A 896 -37.26 5.04 37.08
N PHE A 897 -36.20 5.49 37.75
CA PHE A 897 -34.90 4.84 37.66
C PHE A 897 -34.93 3.39 38.18
N GLU A 898 -35.66 3.11 39.25
CA GLU A 898 -35.81 1.74 39.79
C GLU A 898 -36.50 0.80 38.79
N PHE A 899 -37.44 1.31 37.99
CA PHE A 899 -38.08 0.52 36.92
C PHE A 899 -37.09 0.20 35.81
N ALA A 900 -36.26 1.18 35.41
CA ALA A 900 -35.22 0.97 34.40
C ALA A 900 -34.14 -0.04 34.89
N VAL A 901 -33.76 0.00 36.17
CA VAL A 901 -32.88 -1.01 36.79
C VAL A 901 -33.53 -2.41 36.74
N LYS A 902 -34.80 -2.52 37.13
CA LYS A 902 -35.55 -3.79 37.13
C LYS A 902 -35.64 -4.43 35.74
N GLU A 903 -36.00 -3.66 34.73
CA GLU A 903 -36.07 -4.11 33.33
C GLU A 903 -34.72 -4.61 32.80
N VAL A 904 -33.64 -3.85 33.05
CA VAL A 904 -32.27 -4.25 32.70
C VAL A 904 -31.86 -5.54 33.40
N LEU A 905 -32.24 -5.71 34.68
CA LEU A 905 -31.94 -6.90 35.46
C LEU A 905 -32.63 -8.16 34.92
N GLU A 906 -33.92 -8.10 34.57
CA GLU A 906 -34.63 -9.26 34.02
C GLU A 906 -34.13 -9.64 32.61
N GLN A 907 -33.80 -8.66 31.77
CA GLN A 907 -33.14 -8.90 30.48
C GLN A 907 -31.78 -9.59 30.66
N LEU A 908 -30.98 -9.17 31.65
CA LEU A 908 -29.71 -9.82 31.99
C LEU A 908 -29.90 -11.24 32.53
N LYS A 909 -30.93 -11.50 33.35
CA LYS A 909 -31.27 -12.85 33.83
C LYS A 909 -31.68 -13.78 32.68
N ALA A 910 -32.47 -13.30 31.72
CA ALA A 910 -32.88 -14.09 30.54
C ALA A 910 -31.67 -14.45 29.66
N ILE A 911 -30.76 -13.50 29.40
CA ILE A 911 -29.50 -13.76 28.69
C ILE A 911 -28.60 -14.72 29.47
N ALA A 912 -28.52 -14.58 30.80
CA ALA A 912 -27.70 -15.44 31.66
C ALA A 912 -28.15 -16.91 31.66
N LYS A 913 -29.47 -17.15 31.58
CA LYS A 913 -30.10 -18.47 31.46
C LYS A 913 -30.03 -19.08 30.06
N GLY A 914 -29.95 -18.24 29.02
CA GLY A 914 -29.95 -18.66 27.62
C GLY A 914 -31.31 -18.55 26.92
N ASP A 915 -32.32 -17.95 27.55
CA ASP A 915 -33.71 -17.87 27.07
C ASP A 915 -33.92 -16.79 25.96
N PHE A 916 -32.84 -16.13 25.50
CA PHE A 916 -32.90 -14.97 24.61
C PHE A 916 -33.02 -15.37 23.12
N LYS A 917 -34.23 -15.28 22.55
CA LYS A 917 -34.47 -15.46 21.11
C LYS A 917 -34.01 -14.25 20.30
N MET A 918 -33.23 -14.49 19.24
CA MET A 918 -32.89 -13.47 18.24
C MET A 918 -34.09 -13.11 17.35
N PRO A 919 -34.23 -11.84 16.91
CA PRO A 919 -35.11 -11.46 15.80
C PRO A 919 -34.59 -12.01 14.47
N ASP A 920 -35.50 -12.38 13.58
CA ASP A 920 -35.16 -12.87 12.24
C ASP A 920 -34.96 -11.69 11.28
N THR A 921 -33.77 -11.57 10.66
CA THR A 921 -33.42 -10.43 9.78
C THR A 921 -32.74 -10.89 8.49
N GLY A 922 -33.44 -10.69 7.36
CA GLY A 922 -32.99 -11.10 6.03
C GLY A 922 -31.75 -10.36 5.53
N LYS A 923 -30.82 -11.11 4.93
CA LYS A 923 -29.53 -10.61 4.42
C LYS A 923 -29.69 -9.82 3.12
N ARG A 924 -28.94 -8.72 2.97
CA ARG A 924 -28.56 -8.16 1.66
C ARG A 924 -27.03 -8.09 1.55
N LYS A 925 -26.54 -8.14 0.31
CA LYS A 925 -25.12 -8.09 -0.08
C LYS A 925 -24.97 -7.15 -1.27
N PHE A 926 -23.82 -6.50 -1.39
CA PHE A 926 -23.29 -6.02 -2.66
C PHE A 926 -22.00 -6.81 -2.99
N GLY A 927 -21.67 -6.95 -4.27
CA GLY A 927 -20.41 -7.54 -4.74
C GLY A 927 -20.51 -8.29 -6.07
N ASN A 928 -19.41 -8.25 -6.83
CA ASN A 928 -19.16 -8.81 -8.16
C ASN A 928 -20.06 -8.34 -9.30
N ILE A 929 -19.48 -7.48 -10.14
CA ILE A 929 -20.02 -7.10 -11.45
C ILE A 929 -19.75 -8.24 -12.46
N ILE A 930 -20.83 -8.84 -12.93
CA ILE A 930 -20.93 -9.88 -13.95
C ILE A 930 -21.42 -9.26 -15.27
N PHE A 931 -22.33 -8.29 -15.22
CA PHE A 931 -22.87 -7.59 -16.39
C PHE A 931 -23.31 -6.14 -16.09
N VAL A 932 -23.62 -5.40 -17.14
CA VAL A 932 -24.16 -4.04 -17.09
C VAL A 932 -25.48 -3.98 -17.85
N ALA A 933 -26.48 -3.34 -17.25
CA ALA A 933 -27.84 -3.32 -17.75
C ALA A 933 -28.59 -2.04 -17.36
N VAL A 934 -29.57 -1.65 -18.18
CA VAL A 934 -30.56 -0.63 -17.80
C VAL A 934 -31.62 -1.31 -16.94
N ARG A 935 -31.75 -0.92 -15.67
CA ARG A 935 -32.78 -1.38 -14.74
C ARG A 935 -34.11 -0.71 -15.04
N LEU A 936 -35.17 -1.51 -15.10
CA LEU A 936 -36.54 -1.06 -15.31
C LEU A 936 -37.37 -1.44 -14.09
N THR A 937 -38.38 -0.65 -13.72
CA THR A 937 -39.26 -1.05 -12.62
C THR A 937 -40.29 -2.06 -13.12
N PRO A 938 -40.65 -3.09 -12.32
CA PRO A 938 -41.74 -3.99 -12.69
C PRO A 938 -43.08 -3.26 -12.88
N ALA A 939 -43.31 -2.15 -12.16
CA ALA A 939 -44.55 -1.37 -12.28
C ALA A 939 -44.69 -0.71 -13.67
N ASP A 940 -43.60 -0.16 -14.23
CA ASP A 940 -43.60 0.43 -15.57
C ASP A 940 -43.83 -0.63 -16.65
N ILE A 941 -43.23 -1.81 -16.48
CA ILE A 941 -43.40 -2.95 -17.40
C ILE A 941 -44.81 -3.52 -17.34
N VAL A 942 -45.40 -3.67 -16.15
CA VAL A 942 -46.82 -4.08 -16.00
C VAL A 942 -47.75 -3.02 -16.61
N GLY A 943 -47.49 -1.73 -16.38
CA GLY A 943 -48.22 -0.62 -16.98
C GLY A 943 -48.07 -0.52 -18.51
N LEU A 944 -46.97 -1.02 -19.07
CA LEU A 944 -46.76 -1.19 -20.51
C LEU A 944 -47.56 -2.40 -21.04
N LEU A 945 -47.42 -3.57 -20.41
CA LEU A 945 -48.07 -4.81 -20.85
C LEU A 945 -49.59 -4.70 -20.86
N ARG A 946 -50.19 -3.99 -19.90
CA ARG A 946 -51.63 -3.72 -19.87
C ARG A 946 -52.12 -3.02 -21.14
N LYS A 947 -51.39 -1.99 -21.60
CA LYS A 947 -51.67 -1.24 -22.84
C LYS A 947 -51.47 -2.07 -24.12
N VAL A 948 -50.74 -3.19 -24.03
CA VAL A 948 -50.61 -4.17 -25.13
C VAL A 948 -51.78 -5.16 -25.08
N SER A 949 -52.15 -5.69 -23.90
CA SER A 949 -53.31 -6.59 -23.74
C SER A 949 -54.66 -5.93 -24.03
N GLU A 950 -54.77 -4.61 -23.83
CA GLU A 950 -55.94 -3.80 -24.26
C GLU A 950 -56.16 -3.84 -25.79
N LYS A 951 -55.13 -4.18 -26.58
CA LYS A 951 -55.18 -4.27 -28.05
C LYS A 951 -55.18 -5.71 -28.58
N ASP A 952 -54.80 -6.69 -27.77
CA ASP A 952 -54.61 -8.09 -28.19
C ASP A 952 -55.14 -9.07 -27.13
N THR A 953 -56.21 -9.79 -27.49
CA THR A 953 -56.86 -10.78 -26.63
C THR A 953 -56.04 -12.05 -26.42
N ALA A 954 -55.14 -12.43 -27.34
CA ALA A 954 -54.23 -13.55 -27.16
C ALA A 954 -53.12 -13.22 -26.17
N VAL A 955 -52.58 -11.99 -26.21
CA VAL A 955 -51.67 -11.47 -25.17
C VAL A 955 -52.37 -11.38 -23.82
N SER A 956 -53.61 -10.90 -23.79
CA SER A 956 -54.43 -10.87 -22.56
C SER A 956 -54.58 -12.27 -21.93
N THR A 957 -54.92 -13.28 -22.72
CA THR A 957 -54.98 -14.68 -22.25
C THR A 957 -53.62 -15.15 -21.72
N PHE A 958 -52.55 -14.98 -22.50
CA PHE A 958 -51.20 -15.42 -22.11
C PHE A 958 -50.72 -14.81 -20.79
N LEU A 959 -50.91 -13.50 -20.57
CA LEU A 959 -50.48 -12.82 -19.35
C LEU A 959 -51.25 -13.29 -18.10
N ASN A 960 -52.53 -13.63 -18.26
CA ASN A 960 -53.38 -14.16 -17.19
C ASN A 960 -53.02 -15.62 -16.86
N GLU A 961 -52.80 -16.47 -17.87
CA GLU A 961 -52.43 -17.88 -17.67
C GLU A 961 -51.03 -18.03 -17.05
N THR A 962 -50.05 -17.25 -17.50
CA THR A 962 -48.68 -17.26 -16.94
C THR A 962 -48.56 -16.54 -15.60
N LYS A 963 -49.58 -15.78 -15.18
CA LYS A 963 -49.57 -14.90 -14.00
C LYS A 963 -48.33 -14.00 -13.98
N LEU A 964 -48.14 -13.27 -15.07
CA LEU A 964 -46.91 -12.51 -15.28
C LEU A 964 -46.81 -11.30 -14.33
N GLU A 965 -47.93 -10.67 -13.96
CA GLU A 965 -47.94 -9.60 -12.93
C GLU A 965 -47.50 -10.13 -11.55
N ASP A 966 -47.85 -11.37 -11.17
CA ASP A 966 -47.46 -11.98 -9.89
C ASP A 966 -45.98 -12.41 -9.85
N SER A 967 -45.36 -12.66 -11.01
CA SER A 967 -44.05 -13.32 -11.12
C SER A 967 -42.90 -12.40 -11.59
N LEU A 968 -43.19 -11.23 -12.16
CA LEU A 968 -42.20 -10.26 -12.63
C LEU A 968 -41.50 -9.53 -11.46
N THR A 969 -40.54 -10.20 -10.82
CA THR A 969 -39.79 -9.63 -9.69
C THR A 969 -38.68 -8.64 -10.10
N LYS A 970 -38.22 -8.68 -11.36
CA LYS A 970 -37.16 -7.82 -11.92
C LYS A 970 -37.31 -7.68 -13.43
N ALA A 971 -37.04 -6.49 -13.96
CA ALA A 971 -36.89 -6.25 -15.40
C ALA A 971 -35.61 -5.44 -15.67
N HIS A 972 -34.91 -5.77 -16.76
CA HIS A 972 -33.72 -5.05 -17.20
C HIS A 972 -33.40 -5.34 -18.67
N VAL A 973 -32.77 -4.39 -19.37
CA VAL A 973 -32.18 -4.61 -20.70
C VAL A 973 -30.67 -4.74 -20.53
N THR A 974 -30.11 -5.90 -20.89
CA THR A 974 -28.65 -6.13 -20.81
C THR A 974 -27.92 -5.36 -21.92
N LEU A 975 -26.87 -4.63 -21.52
CA LEU A 975 -26.00 -3.88 -22.43
C LEU A 975 -24.74 -4.67 -22.77
N ALA A 976 -24.05 -5.22 -21.77
CA ALA A 976 -22.92 -6.13 -21.97
C ALA A 976 -22.72 -7.08 -20.79
N HIS A 977 -22.22 -8.29 -21.08
CA HIS A 977 -22.01 -9.35 -20.10
C HIS A 977 -20.56 -9.85 -20.15
N LYS A 978 -19.87 -9.95 -18.99
CA LYS A 978 -18.42 -10.21 -18.89
C LYS A 978 -17.96 -11.47 -19.65
N ARG A 979 -18.77 -12.53 -19.66
CA ARG A 979 -18.47 -13.78 -20.41
C ARG A 979 -18.72 -13.71 -21.92
N GLY A 980 -19.51 -12.75 -22.40
CA GLY A 980 -19.87 -12.63 -23.81
C GLY A 980 -18.98 -11.64 -24.56
N HIS A 981 -18.75 -10.47 -23.96
CA HIS A 981 -18.11 -9.33 -24.64
C HIS A 981 -16.76 -8.92 -23.99
N GLY A 982 -16.31 -9.65 -22.98
CA GLY A 982 -15.10 -9.35 -22.21
C GLY A 982 -15.28 -8.23 -21.17
N VAL A 983 -14.23 -7.97 -20.40
CA VAL A 983 -14.23 -6.97 -19.32
C VAL A 983 -14.29 -5.54 -19.87
N ALA A 984 -13.51 -5.23 -20.90
CA ALA A 984 -13.45 -3.89 -21.50
C ALA A 984 -14.81 -3.40 -22.01
N ALA A 985 -15.62 -4.29 -22.61
CA ALA A 985 -16.96 -3.96 -23.09
C ALA A 985 -18.01 -3.82 -21.96
N VAL A 986 -17.74 -4.30 -20.75
CA VAL A 986 -18.57 -3.98 -19.56
C VAL A 986 -18.10 -2.65 -18.97
N ALA A 987 -16.79 -2.46 -18.81
CA ALA A 987 -16.19 -1.26 -18.25
C ALA A 987 -16.47 0.01 -19.07
N SER A 988 -16.63 -0.09 -20.40
CA SER A 988 -16.92 1.07 -21.27
C SER A 988 -18.22 1.81 -20.92
N TYR A 989 -19.16 1.16 -20.22
CA TYR A 989 -20.41 1.79 -19.78
C TYR A 989 -20.30 2.49 -18.41
N GLY A 990 -19.13 2.44 -17.74
CA GLY A 990 -18.94 3.02 -16.39
C GLY A 990 -19.17 4.53 -16.33
N VAL A 991 -18.95 5.25 -17.45
CA VAL A 991 -19.22 6.69 -17.57
C VAL A 991 -20.72 7.04 -17.46
N TYR A 992 -21.60 6.04 -17.58
CA TYR A 992 -23.05 6.19 -17.51
C TYR A 992 -23.67 5.63 -16.22
N GLN A 993 -22.86 5.21 -15.23
CA GLN A 993 -23.41 4.59 -14.02
C GLN A 993 -24.37 5.54 -13.28
N HIS A 994 -25.52 5.00 -12.90
CA HIS A 994 -26.62 5.70 -12.24
C HIS A 994 -27.27 6.85 -13.06
N GLN A 995 -26.95 6.98 -14.35
CA GLN A 995 -27.71 7.83 -15.27
C GLN A 995 -29.03 7.17 -15.66
N GLU A 996 -30.04 8.01 -15.95
CA GLU A 996 -31.26 7.56 -16.61
C GLU A 996 -31.04 7.40 -18.12
N VAL A 997 -31.55 6.28 -18.65
CA VAL A 997 -31.51 5.90 -20.07
C VAL A 997 -32.95 5.65 -20.52
N PRO A 998 -33.49 6.40 -21.49
CA PRO A 998 -34.80 6.09 -22.06
C PRO A 998 -34.74 4.81 -22.91
N VAL A 999 -35.71 3.93 -22.71
CA VAL A 999 -35.85 2.63 -23.37
C VAL A 999 -37.21 2.55 -24.07
N SER A 1000 -37.20 2.43 -25.40
CA SER A 1000 -38.39 2.32 -26.24
C SER A 1000 -38.65 0.86 -26.62
N PHE A 1001 -39.85 0.36 -26.35
CA PHE A 1001 -40.23 -1.01 -26.67
C PHE A 1001 -41.07 -1.12 -27.95
N THR A 1002 -40.66 -2.00 -28.87
CA THR A 1002 -41.19 -2.10 -30.24
C THR A 1002 -41.99 -3.36 -30.52
N ALA A 1003 -41.78 -4.44 -29.76
CA ALA A 1003 -42.54 -5.69 -29.90
C ALA A 1003 -42.50 -6.54 -28.62
N LEU A 1004 -43.55 -7.33 -28.42
CA LEU A 1004 -43.60 -8.43 -27.45
C LEU A 1004 -43.41 -9.76 -28.19
N TYR A 1005 -42.55 -10.62 -27.67
CA TYR A 1005 -42.32 -11.98 -28.15
C TYR A 1005 -42.65 -12.99 -27.05
N TYR A 1006 -43.38 -14.06 -27.37
CA TYR A 1006 -43.70 -15.10 -26.39
C TYR A 1006 -43.90 -16.51 -26.99
N THR A 1007 -43.74 -17.52 -26.12
CA THR A 1007 -44.06 -18.94 -26.33
C THR A 1007 -44.73 -19.51 -25.07
N ASP A 1008 -45.07 -20.80 -25.09
CA ASP A 1008 -45.46 -21.58 -23.91
C ASP A 1008 -44.39 -21.63 -22.78
N LYS A 1009 -43.16 -21.18 -23.06
CA LYS A 1009 -41.98 -21.39 -22.21
C LYS A 1009 -41.21 -20.11 -21.85
N MET A 1010 -41.37 -19.01 -22.58
CA MET A 1010 -40.66 -17.75 -22.31
C MET A 1010 -41.33 -16.54 -22.95
N ALA A 1011 -41.11 -15.35 -22.39
CA ALA A 1011 -41.54 -14.08 -22.98
C ALA A 1011 -40.50 -12.96 -22.78
N ALA A 1012 -40.39 -12.05 -23.75
CA ALA A 1012 -39.50 -10.89 -23.71
C ALA A 1012 -40.03 -9.71 -24.55
N LEU A 1013 -39.66 -8.49 -24.17
CA LEU A 1013 -39.91 -7.28 -24.94
C LEU A 1013 -38.65 -6.85 -25.72
N GLU A 1014 -38.81 -6.57 -27.01
CA GLU A 1014 -37.77 -6.01 -27.88
C GLU A 1014 -37.54 -4.52 -27.59
N ALA A 1015 -36.29 -4.13 -27.35
CA ALA A 1015 -35.92 -2.82 -26.81
C ALA A 1015 -34.98 -2.03 -27.73
N GLN A 1016 -35.26 -0.74 -27.89
CA GLN A 1016 -34.34 0.25 -28.44
C GLN A 1016 -33.91 1.22 -27.35
N LEU A 1017 -32.62 1.54 -27.31
CA LEU A 1017 -31.98 2.35 -26.27
C LEU A 1017 -31.72 3.75 -26.82
N GLY A 1018 -32.05 4.78 -26.04
CA GLY A 1018 -31.82 6.18 -26.41
C GLY A 1018 -30.41 6.70 -26.07
N ALA A 1019 -30.31 8.03 -25.97
CA ALA A 1019 -29.05 8.74 -25.70
C ALA A 1019 -29.00 9.33 -24.28
N VAL A 1020 -27.78 9.45 -23.74
CA VAL A 1020 -27.48 10.13 -22.47
C VAL A 1020 -26.48 11.25 -22.76
N ASN A 1021 -26.77 12.48 -22.33
CA ASN A 1021 -25.93 13.67 -22.57
C ASN A 1021 -25.57 13.91 -24.06
N GLY A 1022 -26.37 13.36 -24.99
CA GLY A 1022 -26.13 13.45 -26.44
C GLY A 1022 -25.38 12.25 -27.06
N GLU A 1023 -24.87 11.30 -26.26
CA GLU A 1023 -24.21 10.09 -26.77
C GLU A 1023 -25.18 8.88 -26.75
N GLN A 1024 -25.24 8.12 -27.85
CA GLN A 1024 -26.18 7.01 -28.01
C GLN A 1024 -25.75 5.77 -27.21
N ILE A 1025 -26.61 5.28 -26.32
CA ILE A 1025 -26.35 4.05 -25.56
C ILE A 1025 -26.66 2.84 -26.44
N ASN A 1026 -25.63 2.24 -27.03
CA ASN A 1026 -25.76 1.01 -27.82
C ASN A 1026 -25.59 -0.22 -26.93
N SER A 1027 -26.40 -1.27 -27.11
CA SER A 1027 -26.11 -2.59 -26.51
C SER A 1027 -25.06 -3.34 -27.34
N ARG A 1028 -24.39 -4.32 -26.72
CA ARG A 1028 -23.53 -5.30 -27.40
C ARG A 1028 -24.26 -6.60 -27.74
N ASN A 1029 -25.47 -6.80 -27.23
CA ASN A 1029 -26.34 -7.89 -27.67
C ASN A 1029 -26.89 -7.56 -29.07
N GLU A 1030 -26.85 -8.52 -30.00
CA GLU A 1030 -27.43 -8.37 -31.35
C GLU A 1030 -28.94 -8.07 -31.32
N TRP A 1031 -29.65 -8.64 -30.34
CA TRP A 1031 -31.05 -8.34 -30.06
C TRP A 1031 -31.21 -7.80 -28.63
N PRO A 1032 -31.27 -6.47 -28.43
CA PRO A 1032 -31.50 -5.87 -27.11
C PRO A 1032 -32.95 -6.11 -26.70
N HIS A 1033 -33.14 -6.72 -25.52
CA HIS A 1033 -34.46 -7.09 -25.02
C HIS A 1033 -34.50 -7.09 -23.49
N ALA A 1034 -35.71 -7.08 -22.94
CA ALA A 1034 -35.98 -7.34 -21.53
C ALA A 1034 -36.76 -8.66 -21.41
N THR A 1035 -36.15 -9.69 -20.80
CA THR A 1035 -36.85 -10.94 -20.47
C THR A 1035 -37.90 -10.68 -19.39
N LEU A 1036 -39.13 -11.14 -19.63
CA LEU A 1036 -40.25 -10.97 -18.70
C LEU A 1036 -40.46 -12.21 -17.82
N TRP A 1037 -40.44 -13.39 -18.44
CA TRP A 1037 -40.81 -14.65 -17.82
C TRP A 1037 -40.15 -15.83 -18.54
N THR A 1038 -39.85 -16.89 -17.79
CA THR A 1038 -39.44 -18.21 -18.31
C THR A 1038 -40.04 -19.31 -17.46
N ALA A 1039 -40.43 -20.43 -18.09
CA ALA A 1039 -40.96 -21.60 -17.41
C ALA A 1039 -39.89 -22.27 -16.50
N PRO A 1040 -40.29 -23.05 -15.47
CA PRO A 1040 -39.35 -23.74 -14.59
C PRO A 1040 -38.36 -24.64 -15.37
N GLY A 1041 -37.07 -24.38 -15.19
CA GLY A 1041 -35.98 -25.08 -15.88
C GLY A 1041 -35.46 -24.40 -17.15
N VAL A 1042 -36.21 -23.45 -17.72
CA VAL A 1042 -35.78 -22.61 -18.86
C VAL A 1042 -34.96 -21.44 -18.33
N THR A 1043 -33.79 -21.17 -18.92
CA THR A 1043 -32.93 -20.06 -18.51
C THR A 1043 -33.28 -18.76 -19.24
N PRO A 1044 -33.19 -17.58 -18.60
CA PRO A 1044 -33.39 -16.29 -19.28
C PRO A 1044 -32.49 -16.05 -20.50
N LYS A 1045 -31.37 -16.76 -20.61
CA LYS A 1045 -30.49 -16.70 -21.79
C LYS A 1045 -31.20 -17.22 -23.05
N GLU A 1046 -32.09 -18.20 -22.94
CA GLU A 1046 -32.78 -18.79 -24.10
C GLU A 1046 -33.71 -17.80 -24.80
N ALA A 1047 -34.16 -16.75 -24.12
CA ALA A 1047 -34.96 -15.67 -24.69
C ALA A 1047 -34.30 -14.99 -25.92
N ASN A 1048 -32.95 -15.01 -26.03
CA ASN A 1048 -32.23 -14.52 -27.22
C ASN A 1048 -32.65 -15.24 -28.52
N SER A 1049 -33.24 -16.44 -28.44
CA SER A 1049 -33.72 -17.19 -29.61
C SER A 1049 -35.14 -16.80 -30.07
N LEU A 1050 -35.88 -15.98 -29.32
CA LEU A 1050 -37.26 -15.62 -29.63
C LEU A 1050 -37.46 -15.01 -31.04
N PRO A 1051 -36.59 -14.13 -31.58
CA PRO A 1051 -36.71 -13.65 -32.96
C PRO A 1051 -36.58 -14.75 -34.01
N GLN A 1052 -35.65 -15.68 -33.81
CA GLN A 1052 -35.49 -16.84 -34.69
C GLN A 1052 -36.72 -17.76 -34.60
N LEU A 1053 -37.17 -18.09 -33.39
CA LEU A 1053 -38.36 -18.91 -33.18
C LEU A 1053 -39.61 -18.27 -33.81
N ALA A 1054 -39.75 -16.95 -33.78
CA ALA A 1054 -40.84 -16.25 -34.46
C ALA A 1054 -40.73 -16.37 -36.00
N SER A 1055 -39.51 -16.25 -36.56
CA SER A 1055 -39.28 -16.47 -38.00
C SER A 1055 -39.54 -17.92 -38.43
N GLU A 1056 -39.40 -18.89 -37.52
CA GLU A 1056 -39.70 -20.31 -37.72
C GLU A 1056 -41.18 -20.67 -37.42
N GLY A 1057 -42.03 -19.69 -37.08
CA GLY A 1057 -43.44 -19.91 -36.72
C GLY A 1057 -43.67 -20.60 -35.37
N LYS A 1058 -42.64 -20.66 -34.51
CA LYS A 1058 -42.62 -21.33 -33.19
C LYS A 1058 -42.77 -20.37 -32.01
N ALA A 1059 -42.81 -19.06 -32.25
CA ALA A 1059 -43.10 -18.03 -31.26
C ALA A 1059 -43.98 -16.93 -31.84
N THR A 1060 -44.81 -16.32 -31.00
CA THR A 1060 -45.69 -15.22 -31.40
C THR A 1060 -44.95 -13.89 -31.24
N ARG A 1061 -45.01 -13.03 -32.27
CA ARG A 1061 -44.53 -11.64 -32.22
C ARG A 1061 -45.72 -10.68 -32.35
N VAL A 1062 -45.89 -9.80 -31.37
CA VAL A 1062 -46.91 -8.76 -31.36
C VAL A 1062 -46.23 -7.38 -31.43
N PRO A 1063 -46.42 -6.60 -32.51
CA PRO A 1063 -45.82 -5.27 -32.63
C PRO A 1063 -46.46 -4.27 -31.67
N ILE A 1064 -45.67 -3.34 -31.14
CA ILE A 1064 -46.12 -2.27 -30.22
C ILE A 1064 -46.08 -0.96 -30.99
N GLU A 1065 -47.24 -0.56 -31.52
CA GLU A 1065 -47.39 0.68 -32.31
C GLU A 1065 -48.40 1.65 -31.67
N PRO A 1066 -48.03 2.93 -31.45
CA PRO A 1066 -46.65 3.44 -31.47
C PRO A 1066 -45.78 2.80 -30.36
N PRO A 1067 -44.44 2.77 -30.50
CA PRO A 1067 -43.54 2.25 -29.47
C PRO A 1067 -43.72 2.93 -28.12
N ILE A 1068 -43.59 2.16 -27.02
CA ILE A 1068 -43.79 2.66 -25.66
C ILE A 1068 -42.43 2.89 -25.01
N THR A 1069 -42.10 4.14 -24.68
CA THR A 1069 -40.87 4.51 -23.97
C THR A 1069 -41.07 4.60 -22.46
N ILE A 1070 -40.13 4.03 -21.70
CA ILE A 1070 -40.01 4.21 -20.24
C ILE A 1070 -38.56 4.57 -19.88
N SER A 1071 -38.34 5.24 -18.73
CA SER A 1071 -36.98 5.50 -18.24
C SER A 1071 -36.45 4.32 -17.43
N GLY A 1072 -35.14 4.11 -17.45
CA GLY A 1072 -34.46 3.11 -16.64
C GLY A 1072 -33.07 3.56 -16.21
N VAL A 1073 -32.59 3.04 -15.09
CA VAL A 1073 -31.28 3.45 -14.53
C VAL A 1073 -30.19 2.47 -14.94
N LEU A 1074 -29.13 2.95 -15.57
CA LEU A 1074 -27.97 2.12 -15.92
C LEU A 1074 -27.18 1.74 -14.66
N ASP A 1075 -27.02 0.44 -14.44
CA ASP A 1075 -26.41 -0.11 -13.22
C ASP A 1075 -25.67 -1.43 -13.50
N PHE A 1076 -24.87 -1.87 -12.53
CA PHE A 1076 -23.98 -3.03 -12.65
C PHE A 1076 -24.39 -4.17 -11.70
N TYR A 1077 -24.29 -5.42 -12.16
CA TYR A 1077 -24.95 -6.61 -11.58
C TYR A 1077 -24.09 -7.86 -11.60
#